data_AF-V5G3L2-F1
#
_entry.id   AF-V5G3L2-F1
#
_cell.length_a   1.000
_cell.length_b   1.000
_cell.length_c   1.000
_cell.angle_alpha   90.00
_cell.angle_beta   90.00
_cell.angle_gamma   90.00
#
_symmetry.space_group_name_H-M   'P 1'
#
loop_
_entity.id
_entity.type
_entity.pdbx_description
1 polymer ?
#
loop_
_entity_poly.entity_id
_entity_poly.type
_entity_poly.pdbx_seq_one_letter_code
_entity_poly.pdbx_strand_id
1 'polypeptide(L)'
;MEPNVNLWTYLFVLCNCFVWGSFSSEKLMAELQLADMELADACNELSKALRSGVLHGDFNEKIAADKAYGSLLTEETKNLKEYEYIPQEIERNYTFLLKPGDGLLPEEEWNMLVSYHNDNEEIESIVKVPCSNNTEGCLFTKGEYQNILRTSRDVDLLNSTWFSWQHVFGASSVEYSTVLELTKKAASLNEFEDVASYWEYLNDFSGAYAKAREFWEEIKPLYLKLHRFVRTRLNNYYKINETVEIPVFLLGSNFGNDWSYIADIILPHPQLHYDVETFLKYKSLREVYILAENLTHATSLGTLGEKFWNNSRFNMTYCEPHIFSFCADEYSEVYDCDEPSWVTYLDAHETAFRIALRNQDYSSLMRQNLRYSGVDEAIAALGPLFAIESMHYHGIKTVADVTDESVKMTKLLLVALRFLPQLPYYLAADEWRLQELDVPSANVAAYWWKVRNEYQGIKSVSGAERDFLRDEYITSNKPYISNFFGTLLAFQFVNYYRSQMADPEINIAFEFGNDQNFQSMIKDRPTMDWVYLVTLNYGLDLSASALLEYFQPLEQYLEEAPLKQAPIVTTTTTTTTTTTTTTTTTPPPAIKPGLTVDKMQEQEHQDVVQSDQPNVNSSIADPSGGPSRTSNTTMYAGVGLLVFVSCLLVVVYGYNISKDDE
;
A
#
# COMPACT_ATOMS: atom_id res chain seq x y z
N MET A 1 -19.11 -43.60 57.04
CA MET A 1 -18.75 -42.55 56.06
C MET A 1 -17.54 -43.07 55.33
N GLU A 2 -17.68 -43.45 54.06
CA GLU A 2 -16.52 -43.80 53.24
C GLU A 2 -15.73 -42.51 52.95
N PRO A 3 -14.39 -42.52 53.05
CA PRO A 3 -13.60 -41.32 52.81
C PRO A 3 -13.73 -40.92 51.34
N ASN A 4 -13.86 -39.63 51.11
CA ASN A 4 -14.04 -38.97 49.82
C ASN A 4 -12.73 -39.02 48.98
N VAL A 5 -12.18 -40.21 48.75
CA VAL A 5 -10.94 -40.44 47.97
C VAL A 5 -11.07 -39.89 46.55
N ASN A 6 -12.30 -39.88 46.01
CA ASN A 6 -12.61 -39.26 44.72
C ASN A 6 -12.42 -37.74 44.73
N LEU A 7 -12.88 -37.00 45.73
CA LEU A 7 -12.83 -35.53 45.67
C LEU A 7 -11.39 -34.99 45.65
N TRP A 8 -10.48 -35.62 46.41
CA TRP A 8 -9.09 -35.21 46.48
C TRP A 8 -8.26 -35.64 45.27
N THR A 9 -8.58 -36.79 44.66
CA THR A 9 -7.98 -37.17 43.37
C THR A 9 -8.48 -36.25 42.25
N TYR A 10 -9.77 -35.88 42.23
CA TYR A 10 -10.29 -34.87 41.32
C TYR A 10 -9.63 -33.51 41.53
N LEU A 11 -9.47 -33.04 42.76
CA LEU A 11 -8.79 -31.77 43.07
C LEU A 11 -7.29 -31.81 42.71
N PHE A 12 -6.61 -32.94 42.92
CA PHE A 12 -5.20 -33.10 42.54
C PHE A 12 -5.04 -33.14 41.03
N VAL A 13 -5.90 -33.87 40.32
CA VAL A 13 -5.93 -33.89 38.85
C VAL A 13 -6.25 -32.49 38.32
N LEU A 14 -7.20 -31.77 38.90
CA LEU A 14 -7.52 -30.40 38.52
C LEU A 14 -6.38 -29.42 38.80
N CYS A 15 -5.69 -29.48 39.96
CA CYS A 15 -4.49 -28.65 40.25
C CYS A 15 -3.37 -28.96 39.24
N ASN A 16 -3.13 -30.24 38.93
CA ASN A 16 -2.11 -30.60 37.94
C ASN A 16 -2.52 -30.13 36.54
N CYS A 17 -3.75 -30.38 36.08
CA CYS A 17 -4.22 -29.86 34.80
C CYS A 17 -4.13 -28.33 34.71
N PHE A 18 -4.44 -27.62 35.80
CA PHE A 18 -4.35 -26.16 35.84
C PHE A 18 -2.90 -25.65 35.81
N VAL A 19 -2.00 -26.26 36.57
CA VAL A 19 -0.57 -25.88 36.58
C VAL A 19 0.11 -26.21 35.26
N TRP A 20 -0.17 -27.38 34.67
CA TRP A 20 0.35 -27.77 33.38
C TRP A 20 -0.22 -26.91 32.24
N GLY A 21 -1.52 -26.58 32.28
CA GLY A 21 -2.15 -25.65 31.34
C GLY A 21 -1.57 -24.23 31.41
N SER A 22 -1.35 -23.71 32.63
CA SER A 22 -0.72 -22.39 32.84
C SER A 22 0.72 -22.35 32.33
N PHE A 23 1.52 -23.39 32.60
CA PHE A 23 2.90 -23.45 32.15
C PHE A 23 3.03 -23.59 30.62
N SER A 24 2.17 -24.41 30.01
CA SER A 24 2.10 -24.54 28.54
C SER A 24 1.73 -23.21 27.88
N SER A 25 0.79 -22.46 28.47
CA SER A 25 0.37 -21.14 27.98
C SER A 25 1.49 -20.10 28.03
N GLU A 26 2.26 -20.04 29.13
CA GLU A 26 3.39 -19.10 29.25
C GLU A 26 4.49 -19.39 28.22
N LYS A 27 4.80 -20.68 28.01
CA LYS A 27 5.79 -21.09 27.02
C LYS A 27 5.36 -20.73 25.59
N LEU A 28 4.09 -20.98 25.24
CA LEU A 28 3.55 -20.63 23.94
C LEU A 28 3.63 -19.12 23.68
N MET A 29 3.30 -18.30 24.68
CA MET A 29 3.42 -16.84 24.57
C MET A 29 4.86 -16.38 24.31
N ALA A 30 5.83 -16.96 25.01
CA ALA A 30 7.24 -16.66 24.78
C ALA A 30 7.68 -17.06 23.36
N GLU A 31 7.18 -18.19 22.85
CA GLU A 31 7.48 -18.64 21.48
C GLU A 31 6.89 -17.68 20.42
N LEU A 32 5.64 -17.24 20.60
CA LEU A 32 5.02 -16.27 19.70
C LEU A 32 5.75 -14.91 19.70
N GLN A 33 6.24 -14.47 20.86
CA GLN A 33 7.06 -13.25 20.96
C GLN A 33 8.41 -13.41 20.27
N LEU A 34 9.01 -14.60 20.36
CA LEU A 34 10.27 -14.90 19.69
C LEU A 34 10.09 -14.89 18.17
N ALA A 35 9.01 -15.51 17.68
CA ALA A 35 8.64 -15.49 16.28
C ALA A 35 8.43 -14.06 15.76
N ASP A 36 7.76 -13.18 16.52
CA ASP A 36 7.59 -11.78 16.12
C ASP A 36 8.93 -11.03 15.97
N MET A 37 9.89 -11.28 16.87
CA MET A 37 11.23 -10.68 16.77
C MET A 37 11.98 -11.20 15.54
N GLU A 38 11.94 -12.50 15.26
CA GLU A 38 12.58 -13.08 14.08
C GLU A 38 11.94 -12.60 12.77
N LEU A 39 10.61 -12.44 12.75
CA LEU A 39 9.91 -11.83 11.62
C LEU A 39 10.27 -10.34 11.44
N ALA A 40 10.47 -9.60 12.53
CA ALA A 40 10.92 -8.21 12.47
C ALA A 40 12.33 -8.10 11.88
N ASP A 41 13.24 -8.99 12.28
CA ASP A 41 14.59 -9.07 11.73
C ASP A 41 14.58 -9.48 10.25
N ALA A 42 13.77 -10.47 9.88
CA ALA A 42 13.62 -10.87 8.48
C ALA A 42 13.04 -9.75 7.61
N CYS A 43 12.07 -8.98 8.13
CA CYS A 43 11.57 -7.77 7.48
C CYS A 43 12.67 -6.73 7.23
N ASN A 44 13.59 -6.52 8.19
CA ASN A 44 14.76 -5.66 7.98
C ASN A 44 15.64 -6.17 6.83
N GLU A 45 15.94 -7.46 6.79
CA GLU A 45 16.78 -8.06 5.73
C GLU A 45 16.11 -7.97 4.36
N LEU A 46 14.81 -8.24 4.27
CA LEU A 46 14.01 -8.05 3.06
C LEU A 46 14.09 -6.61 2.56
N SER A 47 13.92 -5.63 3.44
CA SER A 47 14.00 -4.21 3.09
C SER A 47 15.41 -3.78 2.66
N LYS A 48 16.46 -4.31 3.29
CA LYS A 48 17.85 -4.06 2.87
C LYS A 48 18.10 -4.62 1.47
N ALA A 49 17.65 -5.84 1.20
CA ALA A 49 17.83 -6.52 -0.06
C ALA A 49 17.03 -5.87 -1.20
N LEU A 50 15.77 -5.49 -0.96
CA LEU A 50 14.97 -4.71 -1.89
C LEU A 50 15.64 -3.36 -2.21
N ARG A 51 16.14 -2.66 -1.20
CA ARG A 51 16.86 -1.39 -1.39
C ARG A 51 18.11 -1.55 -2.23
N SER A 52 18.89 -2.61 -2.00
CA SER A 52 20.05 -2.99 -2.81
C SER A 52 19.63 -3.21 -4.27
N GLY A 53 18.57 -3.99 -4.49
CA GLY A 53 18.04 -4.29 -5.83
C GLY A 53 17.55 -3.06 -6.58
N VAL A 54 16.77 -2.18 -5.94
CA VAL A 54 16.31 -0.93 -6.54
C VAL A 54 17.47 0.01 -6.91
N LEU A 55 18.54 0.05 -6.11
CA LEU A 55 19.69 0.90 -6.38
C LEU A 55 20.61 0.37 -7.48
N HIS A 56 20.76 -0.95 -7.55
CA HIS A 56 21.77 -1.61 -8.39
C HIS A 56 21.19 -2.32 -9.62
N GLY A 57 19.87 -2.53 -9.68
CA GLY A 57 19.21 -3.29 -10.73
C GLY A 57 19.56 -4.77 -10.70
N ASP A 58 19.72 -5.36 -9.51
CA ASP A 58 20.04 -6.78 -9.29
C ASP A 58 19.23 -7.31 -8.09
N PHE A 59 18.30 -8.22 -8.35
CA PHE A 59 17.35 -8.68 -7.35
C PHE A 59 17.76 -10.03 -6.72
N ASN A 60 18.99 -10.52 -6.96
CA ASN A 60 19.47 -11.79 -6.38
C ASN A 60 19.46 -11.79 -4.84
N GLU A 61 19.87 -10.69 -4.21
CA GLU A 61 19.82 -10.55 -2.75
C GLU A 61 18.36 -10.56 -2.25
N LYS A 62 17.44 -9.90 -2.97
CA LYS A 62 16.02 -9.87 -2.64
C LYS A 62 15.41 -11.27 -2.72
N ILE A 63 15.67 -11.99 -3.82
CA ILE A 63 15.25 -13.38 -4.00
C ILE A 63 15.78 -14.25 -2.86
N ALA A 64 17.05 -14.11 -2.46
CA ALA A 64 17.61 -14.90 -1.36
C ALA A 64 16.93 -14.58 -0.02
N ALA A 65 16.66 -13.30 0.26
CA ALA A 65 15.97 -12.88 1.49
C ALA A 65 14.51 -13.40 1.54
N ASP A 66 13.77 -13.34 0.43
CA ASP A 66 12.41 -13.89 0.34
C ASP A 66 12.37 -15.42 0.53
N LYS A 67 13.36 -16.15 -0.02
CA LYS A 67 13.50 -17.60 0.19
C LYS A 67 13.76 -17.94 1.66
N ALA A 68 14.63 -17.17 2.32
CA ALA A 68 14.89 -17.31 3.75
C ALA A 68 13.64 -16.99 4.59
N TYR A 69 12.84 -15.99 4.20
CA TYR A 69 11.60 -15.65 4.87
C TYR A 69 10.57 -16.80 4.85
N GLY A 70 10.38 -17.47 3.71
CA GLY A 70 9.51 -18.65 3.64
C GLY A 70 10.00 -19.81 4.51
N SER A 71 11.32 -19.98 4.60
CA SER A 71 11.93 -21.01 5.46
C SER A 71 11.67 -20.72 6.95
N LEU A 72 11.78 -19.45 7.35
CA LEU A 72 11.43 -18.98 8.69
C LEU A 72 9.97 -19.28 9.02
N LEU A 73 9.03 -18.94 8.13
CA LEU A 73 7.59 -19.22 8.34
C LEU A 73 7.30 -20.73 8.52
N THR A 74 7.96 -21.57 7.71
CA THR A 74 7.83 -23.02 7.82
C THR A 74 8.39 -23.55 9.14
N GLU A 75 9.53 -23.04 9.58
CA GLU A 75 10.14 -23.40 10.85
C GLU A 75 9.24 -23.00 12.03
N GLU A 76 8.73 -21.78 12.05
CA GLU A 76 7.84 -21.28 13.10
C GLU A 76 6.52 -22.06 13.15
N THR A 77 5.95 -22.38 11.99
CA THR A 77 4.78 -23.27 11.90
C THR A 77 5.06 -24.61 12.59
N LYS A 78 6.23 -25.21 12.31
CA LYS A 78 6.61 -26.51 12.87
C LYS A 78 6.80 -26.45 14.38
N ASN A 79 7.45 -25.40 14.88
CA ASN A 79 7.68 -25.17 16.31
C ASN A 79 6.36 -25.04 17.07
N LEU A 80 5.37 -24.39 16.46
CA LEU A 80 4.05 -24.14 17.04
C LEU A 80 3.09 -25.34 16.98
N LYS A 81 3.26 -26.26 16.03
CA LYS A 81 2.44 -27.48 15.93
C LYS A 81 2.60 -28.45 17.10
N GLU A 82 3.64 -28.31 17.91
CA GLU A 82 3.87 -29.18 19.08
C GLU A 82 2.94 -28.87 20.27
N TYR A 83 2.25 -27.72 20.27
CA TYR A 83 1.40 -27.30 21.37
C TYR A 83 -0.03 -27.84 21.21
N GLU A 84 -0.49 -28.66 22.17
CA GLU A 84 -1.84 -29.26 22.15
C GLU A 84 -2.92 -28.38 22.80
N TYR A 85 -2.53 -27.54 23.78
CA TYR A 85 -3.45 -26.65 24.48
C TYR A 85 -3.19 -25.20 24.08
N ILE A 86 -4.16 -24.59 23.41
CA ILE A 86 -4.10 -23.20 22.96
C ILE A 86 -5.15 -22.39 23.73
N PRO A 87 -4.74 -21.43 24.58
CA PRO A 87 -5.66 -20.51 25.23
C PRO A 87 -6.44 -19.67 24.21
N GLN A 88 -7.72 -19.46 24.45
CA GLN A 88 -8.61 -18.73 23.56
C GLN A 88 -8.13 -17.29 23.32
N GLU A 89 -7.51 -16.66 24.32
CA GLU A 89 -7.04 -15.28 24.25
C GLU A 89 -5.91 -15.08 23.24
N ILE A 90 -5.18 -16.16 22.89
CA ILE A 90 -4.01 -16.11 22.02
C ILE A 90 -4.18 -17.00 20.78
N GLU A 91 -5.33 -17.65 20.64
CA GLU A 91 -5.66 -18.57 19.55
C GLU A 91 -5.53 -17.90 18.18
N ARG A 92 -6.03 -16.66 18.03
CA ARG A 92 -5.89 -15.91 16.77
C ARG A 92 -4.41 -15.69 16.42
N ASN A 93 -3.64 -15.23 17.39
CA ASN A 93 -2.21 -14.96 17.25
C ASN A 93 -1.42 -16.22 16.89
N TYR A 94 -1.75 -17.33 17.54
CA TYR A 94 -1.21 -18.64 17.23
C TYR A 94 -1.55 -19.08 15.79
N THR A 95 -2.80 -18.89 15.38
CA THR A 95 -3.29 -19.34 14.07
C THR A 95 -2.62 -18.61 12.91
N PHE A 96 -2.19 -17.36 13.09
CA PHE A 96 -1.43 -16.62 12.07
C PHE A 96 -0.16 -17.34 11.61
N LEU A 97 0.58 -17.91 12.54
CA LEU A 97 1.81 -18.65 12.26
C LEU A 97 1.55 -20.12 11.99
N LEU A 98 0.40 -20.67 12.41
CA LEU A 98 0.00 -22.03 12.02
C LEU A 98 -0.47 -22.09 10.56
N LYS A 99 -1.11 -21.02 10.09
CA LYS A 99 -1.63 -20.83 8.74
C LYS A 99 -1.06 -19.54 8.13
N PRO A 100 0.25 -19.50 7.81
CA PRO A 100 0.92 -18.32 7.28
C PRO A 100 0.66 -18.08 5.78
N GLY A 101 -0.27 -18.82 5.18
CA GLY A 101 -0.60 -18.69 3.77
C GLY A 101 0.42 -19.38 2.87
N ASP A 102 0.89 -18.67 1.84
CA ASP A 102 1.79 -19.21 0.81
C ASP A 102 3.14 -19.65 1.39
N GLY A 103 3.53 -19.16 2.58
CA GLY A 103 4.72 -19.59 3.30
C GLY A 103 4.73 -21.07 3.73
N LEU A 104 3.61 -21.80 3.58
CA LEU A 104 3.57 -23.27 3.76
C LEU A 104 3.92 -24.07 2.50
N LEU A 105 4.07 -23.42 1.34
CA LEU A 105 4.47 -24.11 0.12
C LEU A 105 5.80 -24.85 0.35
N PRO A 106 5.98 -26.06 -0.23
CA PRO A 106 7.28 -26.72 -0.14
C PRO A 106 8.37 -25.87 -0.81
N GLU A 107 9.62 -26.10 -0.42
CA GLU A 107 10.74 -25.24 -0.75
C GLU A 107 10.89 -24.98 -2.26
N GLU A 108 10.70 -25.99 -3.11
CA GLU A 108 10.81 -25.83 -4.57
C GLU A 108 9.73 -24.91 -5.13
N GLU A 109 8.48 -25.08 -4.70
CA GLU A 109 7.35 -24.26 -5.12
C GLU A 109 7.39 -22.84 -4.54
N TRP A 110 7.80 -22.68 -3.28
CA TRP A 110 8.04 -21.36 -2.69
C TRP A 110 9.12 -20.60 -3.47
N ASN A 111 10.24 -21.28 -3.75
CA ASN A 111 11.34 -20.70 -4.53
C ASN A 111 10.90 -20.31 -5.94
N MET A 112 10.00 -21.09 -6.56
CA MET A 112 9.41 -20.77 -7.86
C MET A 112 8.56 -19.50 -7.80
N LEU A 113 7.65 -19.39 -6.83
CA LEU A 113 6.80 -18.21 -6.66
C LEU A 113 7.64 -16.94 -6.42
N VAL A 114 8.59 -17.02 -5.48
CA VAL A 114 9.48 -15.92 -5.13
C VAL A 114 10.32 -15.49 -6.32
N SER A 115 10.99 -16.42 -6.99
CA SER A 115 11.79 -16.08 -8.17
C SER A 115 10.92 -15.51 -9.28
N TYR A 116 9.74 -16.08 -9.53
CA TYR A 116 8.84 -15.57 -10.58
C TYR A 116 8.44 -14.11 -10.36
N HIS A 117 7.98 -13.76 -9.17
CA HIS A 117 7.58 -12.39 -8.86
C HIS A 117 8.77 -11.42 -8.98
N ASN A 118 9.90 -11.75 -8.34
CA ASN A 118 11.09 -10.91 -8.34
C ASN A 118 11.72 -10.74 -9.72
N ASP A 119 11.75 -11.78 -10.54
CA ASP A 119 12.26 -11.71 -11.91
C ASP A 119 11.43 -10.74 -12.77
N ASN A 120 10.10 -10.73 -12.60
CA ASN A 120 9.24 -9.80 -13.34
C ASN A 120 9.46 -8.34 -12.89
N GLU A 121 9.61 -8.10 -11.58
CA GLU A 121 9.93 -6.77 -11.04
C GLU A 121 11.32 -6.29 -11.49
N GLU A 122 12.32 -7.17 -11.47
CA GLU A 122 13.67 -6.88 -11.95
C GLU A 122 13.64 -6.48 -13.43
N ILE A 123 12.97 -7.27 -14.28
CA ILE A 123 12.81 -6.97 -15.71
C ILE A 123 12.20 -5.57 -15.88
N GLU A 124 11.14 -5.26 -15.15
CA GLU A 124 10.49 -3.95 -15.24
C GLU A 124 11.45 -2.80 -14.86
N SER A 125 12.33 -3.02 -13.88
CA SER A 125 13.27 -2.02 -13.39
C SER A 125 14.45 -1.76 -14.33
N ILE A 126 14.97 -2.78 -15.01
CA ILE A 126 16.20 -2.67 -15.82
C ILE A 126 15.96 -2.54 -17.33
N VAL A 127 14.79 -2.94 -17.82
CA VAL A 127 14.60 -3.08 -19.26
C VAL A 127 14.51 -1.75 -19.98
N LYS A 128 15.10 -1.73 -21.18
CA LYS A 128 15.00 -0.62 -22.15
C LYS A 128 14.26 -1.11 -23.37
N VAL A 129 13.13 -0.49 -23.65
CA VAL A 129 12.19 -0.93 -24.69
C VAL A 129 12.39 -0.13 -25.96
N PRO A 130 12.51 -0.76 -27.15
CA PRO A 130 12.64 -0.04 -28.40
C PRO A 130 11.35 0.69 -28.77
N CYS A 131 11.53 1.90 -29.30
CA CYS A 131 10.41 2.67 -29.85
C CYS A 131 9.84 1.97 -31.09
N SER A 132 8.51 1.90 -31.16
CA SER A 132 7.72 1.26 -32.23
C SER A 132 8.03 1.78 -33.65
N ASN A 133 8.45 3.04 -33.79
CA ASN A 133 8.67 3.69 -35.09
C ASN A 133 9.97 3.28 -35.81
N ASN A 134 10.70 2.27 -35.33
CA ASN A 134 12.00 1.84 -35.88
C ASN A 134 13.02 3.00 -36.01
N THR A 135 12.87 4.04 -35.19
CA THR A 135 13.87 5.10 -35.09
C THR A 135 15.13 4.47 -34.52
N GLU A 136 16.16 4.32 -35.34
CA GLU A 136 17.42 3.66 -34.97
C GLU A 136 18.00 4.32 -33.70
N GLY A 137 18.20 3.52 -32.65
CA GLY A 137 18.72 3.99 -31.36
C GLY A 137 17.69 4.56 -30.37
N CYS A 138 16.39 4.56 -30.69
CA CYS A 138 15.34 5.00 -29.75
C CYS A 138 14.97 3.86 -28.78
N LEU A 139 15.34 4.03 -27.51
CA LEU A 139 14.98 3.16 -26.40
C LEU A 139 14.35 4.02 -25.30
N PHE A 140 13.37 3.49 -24.58
CA PHE A 140 12.79 4.14 -23.40
C PHE A 140 12.81 3.23 -22.17
N THR A 141 13.01 3.83 -21.01
CA THR A 141 12.99 3.23 -19.67
C THR A 141 11.58 3.24 -19.07
N LYS A 142 11.38 2.59 -17.91
CA LYS A 142 10.11 2.63 -17.14
C LYS A 142 9.64 4.06 -16.85
N GLY A 143 10.56 4.92 -16.40
CA GLY A 143 10.23 6.33 -16.12
C GLY A 143 9.80 7.10 -17.37
N GLU A 144 10.48 6.90 -18.50
CA GLU A 144 10.09 7.52 -19.77
C GLU A 144 8.75 6.96 -20.28
N TYR A 145 8.50 5.66 -20.13
CA TYR A 145 7.22 5.01 -20.43
C TYR A 145 6.07 5.65 -19.64
N GLN A 146 6.18 5.72 -18.32
CA GLN A 146 5.18 6.32 -17.44
C GLN A 146 4.99 7.81 -17.76
N ASN A 147 6.08 8.54 -18.01
CA ASN A 147 6.00 9.94 -18.38
C ASN A 147 5.28 10.17 -19.72
N ILE A 148 5.51 9.30 -20.73
CA ILE A 148 4.79 9.35 -22.00
C ILE A 148 3.30 9.10 -21.77
N LEU A 149 2.92 8.06 -21.01
CA LEU A 149 1.51 7.79 -20.72
C LEU A 149 0.83 8.94 -19.97
N ARG A 150 1.52 9.52 -18.99
CA ARG A 150 1.03 10.64 -18.20
C ARG A 150 0.82 11.91 -19.03
N THR A 151 1.79 12.28 -19.86
CA THR A 151 1.86 13.63 -20.47
C THR A 151 1.48 13.68 -21.94
N SER A 152 1.66 12.58 -22.69
CA SER A 152 1.34 12.56 -24.10
C SER A 152 -0.16 12.59 -24.33
N ARG A 153 -0.57 13.26 -25.41
CA ARG A 153 -1.94 13.30 -25.91
C ARG A 153 -1.98 12.90 -27.39
N ASP A 154 -0.96 12.21 -27.86
CA ASP A 154 -0.87 11.61 -29.18
C ASP A 154 -1.30 10.14 -29.10
N VAL A 155 -2.41 9.79 -29.78
CA VAL A 155 -3.01 8.45 -29.75
C VAL A 155 -2.06 7.38 -30.27
N ASP A 156 -1.34 7.66 -31.35
CA ASP A 156 -0.45 6.68 -31.99
C ASP A 156 0.80 6.45 -31.14
N LEU A 157 1.33 7.52 -30.54
CA LEU A 157 2.42 7.40 -29.58
C LEU A 157 2.00 6.62 -28.34
N LEU A 158 0.87 6.96 -27.72
CA LEU A 158 0.37 6.27 -26.52
C LEU A 158 0.13 4.78 -26.79
N ASN A 159 -0.57 4.45 -27.89
CA ASN A 159 -0.84 3.07 -28.29
C ASN A 159 0.47 2.29 -28.47
N SER A 160 1.38 2.82 -29.28
CA SER A 160 2.58 2.10 -29.66
C SER A 160 3.60 2.00 -28.52
N THR A 161 3.72 3.02 -27.66
CA THR A 161 4.52 2.97 -26.43
C THR A 161 3.95 1.95 -25.45
N TRP A 162 2.64 1.95 -25.20
CA TRP A 162 2.00 0.97 -24.31
C TRP A 162 2.15 -0.45 -24.83
N PHE A 163 1.86 -0.67 -26.11
CA PHE A 163 1.99 -1.98 -26.74
C PHE A 163 3.43 -2.51 -26.66
N SER A 164 4.42 -1.70 -27.05
CA SER A 164 5.84 -2.10 -26.98
C SER A 164 6.26 -2.43 -25.56
N TRP A 165 5.81 -1.66 -24.56
CA TRP A 165 6.12 -1.94 -23.16
C TRP A 165 5.57 -3.30 -22.73
N GLN A 166 4.29 -3.59 -22.98
CA GLN A 166 3.71 -4.88 -22.59
C GLN A 166 4.34 -6.08 -23.33
N HIS A 167 4.90 -5.88 -24.53
CA HIS A 167 5.49 -6.95 -25.33
C HIS A 167 6.82 -7.49 -24.77
N VAL A 168 7.45 -6.75 -23.85
CA VAL A 168 8.72 -7.15 -23.23
C VAL A 168 8.52 -8.20 -22.12
N PHE A 169 7.30 -8.28 -21.57
CA PHE A 169 6.96 -9.18 -20.48
C PHE A 169 6.46 -10.53 -20.99
N GLY A 170 6.68 -11.59 -20.20
CA GLY A 170 6.36 -12.97 -20.60
C GLY A 170 7.54 -13.76 -21.19
N ALA A 171 8.76 -13.25 -21.05
CA ALA A 171 10.00 -13.99 -21.36
C ALA A 171 10.41 -14.98 -20.25
N SER A 172 9.67 -15.04 -19.14
CA SER A 172 9.93 -15.99 -18.06
C SER A 172 9.84 -17.42 -18.59
N SER A 173 10.74 -18.29 -18.10
CA SER A 173 10.70 -19.72 -18.42
C SER A 173 9.51 -20.44 -17.80
N VAL A 174 8.88 -19.83 -16.79
CA VAL A 174 7.70 -20.34 -16.10
C VAL A 174 6.47 -19.61 -16.62
N GLU A 175 5.48 -20.37 -17.07
CA GLU A 175 4.18 -19.80 -17.45
C GLU A 175 3.39 -19.38 -16.22
N TYR A 176 2.63 -18.28 -16.32
CA TYR A 176 1.85 -17.75 -15.20
C TYR A 176 0.86 -18.77 -14.63
N SER A 177 0.25 -19.61 -15.47
CA SER A 177 -0.68 -20.65 -15.01
C SER A 177 -0.04 -21.63 -14.03
N THR A 178 1.25 -21.95 -14.18
CA THR A 178 1.98 -22.79 -13.23
C THR A 178 2.11 -22.12 -11.86
N VAL A 179 2.38 -20.81 -11.86
CA VAL A 179 2.51 -20.01 -10.62
C VAL A 179 1.15 -19.85 -9.94
N LEU A 180 0.11 -19.59 -10.72
CA LEU A 180 -1.26 -19.47 -10.24
C LEU A 180 -1.74 -20.76 -9.56
N GLU A 181 -1.45 -21.94 -10.13
CA GLU A 181 -1.79 -23.23 -9.53
C GLU A 181 -1.15 -23.46 -8.15
N LEU A 182 -0.05 -22.76 -7.81
CA LEU A 182 0.52 -22.82 -6.47
C LEU A 182 -0.46 -22.30 -5.41
N THR A 183 -1.35 -21.37 -5.75
CA THR A 183 -2.36 -20.85 -4.82
C THR A 183 -3.33 -21.94 -4.36
N LYS A 184 -3.73 -22.88 -5.23
CA LYS A 184 -4.54 -24.06 -4.81
C LYS A 184 -3.79 -24.94 -3.82
N LYS A 185 -2.50 -25.13 -4.06
CA LYS A 185 -1.64 -25.93 -3.17
C LYS A 185 -1.49 -25.25 -1.81
N ALA A 186 -1.27 -23.93 -1.80
CA ALA A 186 -1.24 -23.14 -0.57
C ALA A 186 -2.57 -23.22 0.19
N ALA A 187 -3.72 -23.08 -0.49
CA ALA A 187 -5.04 -23.23 0.13
C ALA A 187 -5.21 -24.60 0.81
N SER A 188 -4.87 -25.70 0.11
CA SER A 188 -4.94 -27.05 0.68
C SER A 188 -4.01 -27.26 1.87
N LEU A 189 -2.79 -26.71 1.84
CA LEU A 189 -1.83 -26.78 2.94
C LEU A 189 -2.28 -25.99 4.18
N ASN A 190 -3.06 -24.93 3.97
CA ASN A 190 -3.72 -24.15 5.03
C ASN A 190 -5.10 -24.73 5.42
N GLU A 191 -5.45 -25.92 4.92
CA GLU A 191 -6.68 -26.66 5.21
C GLU A 191 -7.97 -26.01 4.68
N PHE A 192 -7.89 -25.34 3.52
CA PHE A 192 -9.05 -24.83 2.79
C PHE A 192 -9.33 -25.69 1.55
N GLU A 193 -10.61 -25.91 1.26
CA GLU A 193 -11.04 -26.71 0.11
C GLU A 193 -10.89 -25.95 -1.22
N ASP A 194 -10.98 -24.62 -1.19
CA ASP A 194 -10.94 -23.75 -2.35
C ASP A 194 -10.17 -22.45 -2.06
N VAL A 195 -9.71 -21.80 -3.12
CA VAL A 195 -8.88 -20.59 -3.04
C VAL A 195 -9.68 -19.36 -2.60
N ALA A 196 -10.97 -19.28 -2.90
CA ALA A 196 -11.79 -18.16 -2.45
C ALA A 196 -11.89 -18.18 -0.92
N SER A 197 -12.28 -19.32 -0.31
CA SER A 197 -12.33 -19.50 1.14
C SER A 197 -10.98 -19.24 1.83
N TYR A 198 -9.87 -19.63 1.18
CA TYR A 198 -8.52 -19.35 1.65
C TYR A 198 -8.20 -17.84 1.66
N TRP A 199 -8.48 -17.13 0.57
CA TRP A 199 -8.25 -15.68 0.50
C TRP A 199 -9.20 -14.89 1.41
N GLU A 200 -10.45 -15.33 1.56
CA GLU A 200 -11.41 -14.79 2.54
C GLU A 200 -10.91 -14.95 3.98
N TYR A 201 -10.27 -16.09 4.29
CA TYR A 201 -9.61 -16.30 5.57
C TYR A 201 -8.41 -15.37 5.76
N LEU A 202 -7.56 -15.18 4.76
CA LEU A 202 -6.44 -14.23 4.86
C LEU A 202 -6.93 -12.78 4.99
N ASN A 203 -8.12 -12.48 4.47
CA ASN A 203 -8.77 -11.18 4.62
C ASN A 203 -9.50 -11.03 5.97
N ASP A 204 -9.59 -12.04 6.82
CA ASP A 204 -10.46 -12.00 8.02
C ASP A 204 -11.91 -11.59 7.65
N PHE A 205 -12.46 -12.09 6.54
CA PHE A 205 -13.86 -11.87 6.18
C PHE A 205 -14.45 -13.03 5.38
N SER A 206 -15.08 -13.96 6.09
CA SER A 206 -15.79 -15.08 5.46
C SER A 206 -16.97 -14.59 4.59
N GLY A 207 -17.06 -15.11 3.36
CA GLY A 207 -18.06 -14.70 2.38
C GLY A 207 -17.74 -13.37 1.68
N ALA A 208 -16.53 -12.83 1.84
CA ALA A 208 -16.11 -11.57 1.23
C ALA A 208 -16.34 -11.52 -0.28
N TYR A 209 -16.08 -12.59 -1.06
CA TYR A 209 -16.30 -12.55 -2.52
C TYR A 209 -17.79 -12.53 -2.89
N ALA A 210 -18.63 -13.20 -2.12
CA ALA A 210 -20.08 -13.11 -2.33
C ALA A 210 -20.58 -11.69 -2.02
N LYS A 211 -20.11 -11.10 -0.92
CA LYS A 211 -20.51 -9.75 -0.51
C LYS A 211 -19.96 -8.66 -1.45
N ALA A 212 -18.74 -8.83 -1.95
CA ALA A 212 -18.15 -7.91 -2.91
C ALA A 212 -18.90 -7.89 -4.24
N ARG A 213 -19.36 -9.06 -4.72
CA ARG A 213 -20.23 -9.15 -5.92
C ARG A 213 -21.58 -8.45 -5.71
N GLU A 214 -22.19 -8.59 -4.53
CA GLU A 214 -23.42 -7.88 -4.17
C GLU A 214 -23.22 -6.36 -4.24
N PHE A 215 -22.20 -5.85 -3.54
CA PHE A 215 -21.89 -4.41 -3.53
C PHE A 215 -21.48 -3.88 -4.90
N TRP A 216 -20.78 -4.68 -5.70
CA TRP A 216 -20.46 -4.29 -7.06
C TRP A 216 -21.71 -4.06 -7.91
N GLU A 217 -22.72 -4.92 -7.82
CA GLU A 217 -23.96 -4.72 -8.57
C GLU A 217 -24.72 -3.45 -8.14
N GLU A 218 -24.57 -3.00 -6.90
CA GLU A 218 -25.08 -1.70 -6.44
C GLU A 218 -24.28 -0.50 -6.99
N ILE A 219 -22.95 -0.63 -7.08
CA ILE A 219 -22.03 0.44 -7.50
C ILE A 219 -21.97 0.58 -9.04
N LYS A 220 -22.12 -0.53 -9.75
CA LYS A 220 -21.98 -0.64 -11.20
C LYS A 220 -22.81 0.38 -12.00
N PRO A 221 -24.07 0.72 -11.65
CA PRO A 221 -24.81 1.79 -12.34
C PRO A 221 -24.09 3.14 -12.32
N LEU A 222 -23.54 3.55 -11.17
CA LEU A 222 -22.77 4.78 -11.04
C LEU A 222 -21.47 4.70 -11.86
N TYR A 223 -20.75 3.58 -11.77
CA TYR A 223 -19.53 3.35 -12.56
C TYR A 223 -19.79 3.46 -14.06
N LEU A 224 -20.88 2.86 -14.57
CA LEU A 224 -21.24 2.90 -15.99
C LEU A 224 -21.57 4.33 -16.46
N LYS A 225 -22.13 5.18 -15.60
CA LYS A 225 -22.33 6.61 -15.90
C LYS A 225 -20.99 7.34 -15.99
N LEU A 226 -20.07 7.11 -15.04
CA LEU A 226 -18.72 7.69 -15.11
C LEU A 226 -17.97 7.20 -16.35
N HIS A 227 -18.01 5.90 -16.64
CA HIS A 227 -17.39 5.30 -17.81
C HIS A 227 -17.89 5.95 -19.10
N ARG A 228 -19.21 6.07 -19.27
CA ARG A 228 -19.81 6.74 -20.43
C ARG A 228 -19.35 8.20 -20.53
N PHE A 229 -19.33 8.92 -19.42
CA PHE A 229 -18.85 10.30 -19.36
C PHE A 229 -17.39 10.40 -19.83
N VAL A 230 -16.49 9.60 -19.27
CA VAL A 230 -15.06 9.61 -19.61
C VAL A 230 -14.86 9.21 -21.08
N ARG A 231 -15.45 8.10 -21.51
CA ARG A 231 -15.37 7.59 -22.88
C ARG A 231 -15.80 8.64 -23.91
N THR A 232 -16.94 9.30 -23.68
CA THR A 232 -17.45 10.34 -24.58
C THR A 232 -16.47 11.49 -24.72
N ARG A 233 -15.81 11.88 -23.62
CA ARG A 233 -14.84 12.97 -23.61
C ARG A 233 -13.53 12.60 -24.25
N LEU A 234 -13.01 11.41 -23.99
CA LEU A 234 -11.81 10.90 -24.67
C LEU A 234 -12.04 10.84 -26.18
N ASN A 235 -13.20 10.30 -26.62
CA ASN A 235 -13.54 10.26 -28.05
C ASN A 235 -13.61 11.66 -28.66
N ASN A 236 -14.26 12.61 -27.98
CA ASN A 236 -14.33 13.99 -28.44
C ASN A 236 -12.97 14.71 -28.42
N TYR A 237 -12.12 14.44 -27.44
CA TYR A 237 -10.80 15.07 -27.32
C TYR A 237 -9.85 14.55 -28.41
N TYR A 238 -9.71 13.23 -28.52
CA TYR A 238 -8.82 12.57 -29.48
C TYR A 238 -9.37 12.48 -30.91
N LYS A 239 -10.64 12.85 -31.12
CA LYS A 239 -11.34 12.76 -32.43
C LYS A 239 -11.34 11.35 -33.02
N ILE A 240 -11.46 10.34 -32.15
CA ILE A 240 -11.58 8.94 -32.53
C ILE A 240 -13.06 8.53 -32.61
N ASN A 241 -13.35 7.51 -33.42
CA ASN A 241 -14.71 6.96 -33.53
C ASN A 241 -15.19 6.44 -32.17
N GLU A 242 -16.48 6.61 -31.87
CA GLU A 242 -17.04 6.10 -30.64
C GLU A 242 -16.94 4.57 -30.58
N THR A 243 -16.06 4.08 -29.70
CA THR A 243 -16.02 2.67 -29.30
C THR A 243 -16.89 2.47 -28.06
N VAL A 244 -17.36 1.23 -27.84
CA VAL A 244 -18.06 0.87 -26.59
C VAL A 244 -17.08 0.86 -25.42
N GLU A 245 -15.84 0.46 -25.68
CA GLU A 245 -14.80 0.19 -24.68
C GLU A 245 -13.72 1.28 -24.75
N ILE A 246 -13.11 1.60 -23.62
CA ILE A 246 -11.99 2.55 -23.57
C ILE A 246 -10.67 1.80 -23.78
N PRO A 247 -9.85 2.14 -24.79
CA PRO A 247 -8.50 1.60 -24.91
C PRO A 247 -7.65 1.98 -23.68
N VAL A 248 -7.03 0.99 -23.03
CA VAL A 248 -6.30 1.16 -21.77
C VAL A 248 -5.20 2.23 -21.83
N PHE A 249 -4.50 2.33 -22.96
CA PHE A 249 -3.42 3.31 -23.17
C PHE A 249 -3.89 4.78 -23.22
N LEU A 250 -5.20 5.04 -23.30
CA LEU A 250 -5.76 6.40 -23.26
C LEU A 250 -6.07 6.89 -21.83
N LEU A 251 -5.89 6.05 -20.81
CA LEU A 251 -6.22 6.35 -19.42
C LEU A 251 -5.04 6.92 -18.62
N GLY A 252 -3.84 6.95 -19.21
CA GLY A 252 -2.62 7.50 -18.61
C GLY A 252 -1.96 6.65 -17.52
N SER A 253 -2.72 5.79 -16.83
CA SER A 253 -2.18 4.83 -15.86
C SER A 253 -1.68 3.52 -16.49
N ASN A 254 -0.81 2.80 -15.78
CA ASN A 254 -0.20 1.55 -16.25
C ASN A 254 -1.22 0.46 -16.56
N PHE A 255 -2.25 0.34 -15.72
CA PHE A 255 -3.25 -0.73 -15.80
C PHE A 255 -4.65 -0.18 -16.12
N GLY A 256 -4.85 1.12 -16.30
CA GLY A 256 -6.18 1.70 -16.54
C GLY A 256 -7.12 1.66 -15.32
N ASN A 257 -6.58 1.48 -14.12
CA ASN A 257 -7.30 1.47 -12.84
C ASN A 257 -7.26 2.83 -12.12
N ASP A 258 -6.45 3.78 -12.57
CA ASP A 258 -6.47 5.18 -12.11
C ASP A 258 -6.70 6.12 -13.29
N TRP A 259 -7.79 6.89 -13.25
CA TRP A 259 -8.15 7.85 -14.31
C TRP A 259 -7.82 9.29 -13.92
N SER A 260 -7.12 9.50 -12.81
CA SER A 260 -6.65 10.82 -12.36
C SER A 260 -5.67 11.45 -13.35
N TYR A 261 -4.91 10.64 -14.09
CA TYR A 261 -3.94 11.07 -15.11
C TYR A 261 -4.53 11.83 -16.29
N ILE A 262 -5.84 11.69 -16.54
CA ILE A 262 -6.54 12.31 -17.68
C ILE A 262 -7.45 13.45 -17.26
N ALA A 263 -7.43 13.85 -15.98
CA ALA A 263 -8.31 14.89 -15.43
C ALA A 263 -8.20 16.21 -16.23
N ASP A 264 -7.00 16.58 -16.67
CA ASP A 264 -6.74 17.79 -17.45
C ASP A 264 -7.59 17.89 -18.73
N ILE A 265 -7.86 16.77 -19.40
CA ILE A 265 -8.59 16.74 -20.69
C ILE A 265 -10.08 16.42 -20.58
N ILE A 266 -10.57 15.93 -19.43
CA ILE A 266 -11.97 15.51 -19.27
C ILE A 266 -12.79 16.40 -18.33
N LEU A 267 -12.16 17.18 -17.45
CA LEU A 267 -12.91 17.99 -16.48
C LEU A 267 -13.71 19.10 -17.19
N PRO A 268 -15.04 19.21 -16.99
CA PRO A 268 -15.84 20.31 -17.55
C PRO A 268 -15.39 21.67 -17.02
N HIS A 269 -14.98 21.73 -15.75
CA HIS A 269 -14.44 22.92 -15.09
C HIS A 269 -13.01 22.62 -14.58
N PRO A 270 -11.98 22.81 -15.43
CA PRO A 270 -10.61 22.38 -15.12
C PRO A 270 -9.84 23.34 -14.19
N GLN A 271 -10.41 24.49 -13.84
CA GLN A 271 -9.67 25.55 -13.11
C GLN A 271 -9.06 25.06 -11.80
N LEU A 272 -9.82 24.32 -10.97
CA LEU A 272 -9.29 23.81 -9.70
C LEU A 272 -8.09 22.87 -9.91
N HIS A 273 -8.22 21.91 -10.84
CA HIS A 273 -7.13 21.00 -11.18
C HIS A 273 -5.90 21.76 -11.72
N TYR A 274 -6.12 22.76 -12.58
CA TYR A 274 -5.05 23.62 -13.08
C TYR A 274 -4.33 24.40 -11.97
N ASP A 275 -5.09 24.93 -11.01
CA ASP A 275 -4.53 25.68 -9.87
C ASP A 275 -3.72 24.75 -8.95
N VAL A 276 -4.16 23.50 -8.75
CA VAL A 276 -3.41 22.48 -8.01
C VAL A 276 -2.11 22.12 -8.74
N GLU A 277 -2.17 21.81 -10.03
CA GLU A 277 -0.97 21.50 -10.84
C GLU A 277 0.02 22.66 -10.83
N THR A 278 -0.49 23.91 -10.91
CA THR A 278 0.35 25.11 -10.81
C THR A 278 0.99 25.25 -9.44
N PHE A 279 0.27 24.95 -8.36
CA PHE A 279 0.81 24.96 -7.01
C PHE A 279 1.92 23.91 -6.84
N LEU A 280 1.68 22.68 -7.29
CA LEU A 280 2.60 21.55 -7.16
C LEU A 280 3.86 21.72 -8.01
N LYS A 281 3.76 22.35 -9.18
CA LYS A 281 4.91 22.64 -10.05
C LYS A 281 6.05 23.41 -9.36
N TYR A 282 5.73 24.21 -8.34
CA TYR A 282 6.72 24.98 -7.57
C TYR A 282 7.11 24.31 -6.24
N LYS A 283 6.74 23.05 -6.05
CA LYS A 283 7.11 22.23 -4.90
C LYS A 283 8.19 21.23 -5.27
N SER A 284 9.00 20.87 -4.29
CA SER A 284 9.78 19.64 -4.32
C SER A 284 8.91 18.47 -3.89
N LEU A 285 9.26 17.25 -4.32
CA LEU A 285 8.58 16.04 -3.89
C LEU A 285 8.62 15.87 -2.36
N ARG A 286 9.73 16.25 -1.72
CA ARG A 286 9.83 16.30 -0.26
C ARG A 286 8.74 17.19 0.37
N GLU A 287 8.47 18.37 -0.19
CA GLU A 287 7.38 19.24 0.29
C GLU A 287 6.00 18.63 0.10
N VAL A 288 5.80 17.81 -0.95
CA VAL A 288 4.55 17.07 -1.16
C VAL A 288 4.32 16.06 -0.03
N TYR A 289 5.35 15.29 0.36
CA TYR A 289 5.27 14.39 1.52
C TYR A 289 5.07 15.15 2.85
N ILE A 290 5.55 16.39 2.99
CA ILE A 290 5.26 17.22 4.17
C ILE A 290 3.77 17.59 4.23
N LEU A 291 3.14 17.88 3.08
CA LEU A 291 1.68 18.10 3.03
C LEU A 291 0.92 16.84 3.47
N ALA A 292 1.40 15.67 3.03
CA ALA A 292 0.82 14.40 3.42
C ALA A 292 0.98 14.11 4.93
N GLU A 293 2.17 14.33 5.51
CA GLU A 293 2.43 14.17 6.94
C GLU A 293 1.54 15.07 7.81
N ASN A 294 1.22 16.28 7.33
CA ASN A 294 0.29 17.16 8.06
C ASN A 294 -1.09 16.52 8.24
N LEU A 295 -1.57 15.76 7.25
CA LEU A 295 -2.84 15.04 7.34
C LEU A 295 -2.75 13.78 8.18
N THR A 296 -1.66 12.99 8.09
CA THR A 296 -1.48 11.82 8.98
C THR A 296 -1.43 12.26 10.44
N HIS A 297 -0.72 13.36 10.73
CA HIS A 297 -0.68 13.95 12.06
C HIS A 297 -2.07 14.46 12.50
N ALA A 298 -2.83 15.12 11.61
CA ALA A 298 -4.18 15.59 11.92
C ALA A 298 -5.14 14.45 12.28
N THR A 299 -4.99 13.27 11.67
CA THR A 299 -5.76 12.05 12.00
C THR A 299 -5.26 11.30 13.23
N SER A 300 -4.25 11.81 13.95
CA SER A 300 -3.60 11.13 15.08
C SER A 300 -2.89 9.80 14.75
N LEU A 301 -2.66 9.49 13.47
CA LEU A 301 -1.74 8.42 13.05
C LEU A 301 -0.27 8.76 13.32
N GLY A 302 0.03 10.04 13.62
CA GLY A 302 1.37 10.51 13.93
C GLY A 302 2.13 11.05 12.72
N THR A 303 3.43 11.30 12.93
CA THR A 303 4.35 11.78 11.90
C THR A 303 5.03 10.62 11.19
N LEU A 304 5.69 10.87 10.06
CA LEU A 304 6.49 9.86 9.35
C LEU A 304 7.79 9.56 10.10
N GLY A 305 8.24 10.48 10.96
CA GLY A 305 9.35 10.29 11.89
C GLY A 305 10.70 10.80 11.39
N GLU A 306 11.63 11.05 12.32
CA GLU A 306 12.94 11.63 11.98
C GLU A 306 13.78 10.70 11.09
N LYS A 307 13.77 9.39 11.39
CA LYS A 307 14.50 8.38 10.59
C LYS A 307 14.00 8.35 9.14
N PHE A 308 12.67 8.42 8.93
CA PHE A 308 12.08 8.52 7.60
C PHE A 308 12.68 9.72 6.84
N TRP A 309 12.66 10.90 7.45
CA TRP A 309 13.11 12.13 6.79
C TRP A 309 14.61 12.19 6.51
N ASN A 310 15.43 11.56 7.36
CA ASN A 310 16.88 11.50 7.22
C ASN A 310 17.32 10.48 6.14
N ASN A 311 16.60 9.37 6.02
CA ASN A 311 17.02 8.27 5.14
C ASN A 311 16.29 8.24 3.78
N SER A 312 15.09 8.81 3.68
CA SER A 312 14.34 8.89 2.42
C SER A 312 15.06 9.70 1.34
N ARG A 313 14.76 9.38 0.07
CA ARG A 313 15.34 10.01 -1.12
C ARG A 313 14.22 10.36 -2.09
N PHE A 314 14.15 11.63 -2.48
CA PHE A 314 13.06 12.20 -3.29
C PHE A 314 13.53 12.69 -4.66
N ASN A 315 14.68 12.19 -5.12
CA ASN A 315 15.35 12.61 -6.35
C ASN A 315 16.10 11.42 -6.97
N MET A 316 15.45 10.26 -6.99
CA MET A 316 16.00 9.04 -7.54
C MET A 316 16.06 9.10 -9.08
N THR A 317 16.90 8.25 -9.67
CA THR A 317 17.01 8.14 -11.14
C THR A 317 16.06 7.08 -11.70
N TYR A 318 15.64 6.11 -10.88
CA TYR A 318 14.72 5.04 -11.22
C TYR A 318 13.36 5.34 -10.58
N CYS A 319 12.29 5.16 -11.36
CA CYS A 319 11.02 5.83 -11.11
C CYS A 319 9.89 4.89 -10.75
N GLU A 320 9.56 4.89 -9.45
CA GLU A 320 8.31 4.54 -8.77
C GLU A 320 8.55 4.75 -7.25
N PRO A 321 7.56 5.14 -6.44
CA PRO A 321 7.73 5.18 -4.99
C PRO A 321 7.95 3.77 -4.43
N HIS A 322 9.16 3.51 -3.92
CA HIS A 322 9.48 2.28 -3.17
C HIS A 322 9.53 2.57 -1.68
N ILE A 323 8.72 1.85 -0.90
CA ILE A 323 8.73 1.91 0.57
C ILE A 323 9.61 0.79 1.11
N PHE A 324 10.59 1.14 1.94
CA PHE A 324 11.40 0.16 2.67
C PHE A 324 11.06 0.26 4.15
N SER A 325 10.74 -0.86 4.77
CA SER A 325 10.31 -0.92 6.16
C SER A 325 11.27 -1.73 6.99
N PHE A 326 11.93 -1.06 7.92
CA PHE A 326 12.83 -1.68 8.86
C PHE A 326 12.06 -1.96 10.15
N CYS A 327 11.36 -3.10 10.17
CA CYS A 327 10.50 -3.52 11.27
C CYS A 327 11.20 -3.56 12.62
N ALA A 328 12.37 -4.19 12.75
CA ALA A 328 13.07 -4.26 14.03
C ALA A 328 13.71 -2.91 14.43
N ASP A 329 13.95 -2.00 13.48
CA ASP A 329 14.45 -0.65 13.75
C ASP A 329 13.34 0.39 13.94
N GLU A 330 12.08 -0.04 13.80
CA GLU A 330 10.85 0.74 13.96
C GLU A 330 10.76 1.99 13.07
N TYR A 331 11.12 1.88 11.78
CA TYR A 331 10.90 2.97 10.82
C TYR A 331 10.75 2.51 9.38
N SER A 332 10.10 3.35 8.56
CA SER A 332 10.12 3.23 7.09
C SER A 332 10.89 4.38 6.45
N GLU A 333 11.34 4.18 5.23
CA GLU A 333 11.85 5.21 4.32
C GLU A 333 11.25 5.03 2.92
N VAL A 334 11.28 6.09 2.11
CA VAL A 334 10.79 6.05 0.72
C VAL A 334 11.84 6.52 -0.26
N TYR A 335 12.03 5.78 -1.35
CA TYR A 335 12.81 6.20 -2.51
C TYR A 335 11.84 6.49 -3.65
N ASP A 336 11.85 7.73 -4.12
CA ASP A 336 10.89 8.23 -5.09
C ASP A 336 11.59 9.21 -6.05
N CYS A 337 11.19 9.19 -7.31
CA CYS A 337 11.71 10.06 -8.36
C CYS A 337 10.66 11.05 -8.88
N ASP A 338 9.38 10.87 -8.51
CA ASP A 338 8.27 11.41 -9.27
C ASP A 338 8.29 12.95 -9.32
N GLU A 339 7.94 13.48 -10.48
CA GLU A 339 7.72 14.92 -10.61
C GLU A 339 6.45 15.32 -9.86
N PRO A 340 6.50 16.35 -9.01
CA PRO A 340 5.32 16.88 -8.35
C PRO A 340 4.20 17.22 -9.36
N SER A 341 3.10 16.48 -9.26
CA SER A 341 1.94 16.55 -10.15
C SER A 341 0.68 16.15 -9.38
N TRP A 342 -0.50 16.34 -9.98
CA TRP A 342 -1.77 15.94 -9.37
C TRP A 342 -1.76 14.49 -8.88
N VAL A 343 -1.26 13.56 -9.69
CA VAL A 343 -1.30 12.13 -9.33
C VAL A 343 -0.28 11.79 -8.26
N THR A 344 0.96 12.28 -8.37
CA THR A 344 1.99 12.13 -7.34
C THR A 344 1.54 12.73 -6.00
N TYR A 345 0.74 13.81 -6.02
CA TYR A 345 0.14 14.37 -4.80
C TYR A 345 -0.81 13.36 -4.13
N LEU A 346 -1.65 12.65 -4.88
CA LEU A 346 -2.52 11.60 -4.34
C LEU A 346 -1.72 10.39 -3.84
N ASP A 347 -0.75 9.92 -4.62
CA ASP A 347 0.07 8.74 -4.29
C ASP A 347 0.95 8.98 -3.06
N ALA A 348 1.52 10.18 -2.92
CA ALA A 348 2.28 10.55 -1.72
C ALA A 348 1.39 10.58 -0.46
N HIS A 349 0.12 10.96 -0.57
CA HIS A 349 -0.81 10.92 0.56
C HIS A 349 -1.20 9.49 0.93
N GLU A 350 -1.47 8.63 -0.04
CA GLU A 350 -1.70 7.21 0.22
C GLU A 350 -0.48 6.57 0.89
N THR A 351 0.72 6.83 0.35
CA THR A 351 2.00 6.33 0.87
C THR A 351 2.27 6.82 2.30
N ALA A 352 2.06 8.12 2.57
CA ALA A 352 2.24 8.67 3.91
C ALA A 352 1.28 8.04 4.92
N PHE A 353 0.02 7.80 4.56
CA PHE A 353 -0.94 7.13 5.44
C PHE A 353 -0.54 5.67 5.73
N ARG A 354 -0.05 4.93 4.71
CA ARG A 354 0.51 3.58 4.92
C ARG A 354 1.70 3.59 5.87
N ILE A 355 2.63 4.53 5.70
CA ILE A 355 3.83 4.66 6.55
C ILE A 355 3.44 5.07 7.98
N ALA A 356 2.57 6.07 8.14
CA ALA A 356 2.13 6.53 9.46
C ALA A 356 1.38 5.43 10.22
N LEU A 357 0.53 4.65 9.54
CA LEU A 357 -0.11 3.48 10.13
C LEU A 357 0.94 2.44 10.56
N ARG A 358 1.87 2.08 9.68
CA ARG A 358 2.94 1.11 9.99
C ARG A 358 3.82 1.57 11.16
N ASN A 359 4.06 2.87 11.30
CA ASN A 359 4.80 3.42 12.45
C ASN A 359 4.10 3.16 13.79
N GLN A 360 2.77 2.98 13.82
CA GLN A 360 2.03 2.55 15.02
C GLN A 360 2.21 1.05 15.31
N ASP A 361 2.61 0.29 14.29
CA ASP A 361 2.56 -1.18 14.31
C ASP A 361 3.90 -1.83 14.63
N TYR A 362 5.02 -1.11 14.55
CA TYR A 362 6.33 -1.74 14.73
C TYR A 362 6.50 -2.41 16.10
N SER A 363 5.88 -1.85 17.14
CA SER A 363 5.83 -2.46 18.48
C SER A 363 4.76 -3.55 18.62
N SER A 364 3.99 -3.82 17.55
CA SER A 364 2.86 -4.76 17.53
C SER A 364 3.25 -6.10 16.87
N LEU A 365 2.26 -6.97 16.69
CA LEU A 365 2.44 -8.36 16.30
C LEU A 365 2.81 -8.51 14.82
N MET A 366 4.10 -8.73 14.49
CA MET A 366 4.60 -8.81 13.10
C MET A 366 3.88 -9.86 12.24
N ARG A 367 3.46 -10.96 12.84
CA ARG A 367 2.63 -11.99 12.20
C ARG A 367 1.32 -11.47 11.58
N GLN A 368 0.82 -10.29 11.96
CA GLN A 368 -0.35 -9.67 11.33
C GLN A 368 -0.09 -9.35 9.85
N ASN A 369 1.16 -9.11 9.44
CA ASN A 369 1.51 -8.85 8.04
C ASN A 369 1.23 -10.06 7.12
N LEU A 370 0.88 -11.23 7.69
CA LEU A 370 0.40 -12.41 6.98
C LEU A 370 -1.10 -12.36 6.64
N ARG A 371 -1.78 -11.24 6.92
CA ARG A 371 -3.21 -11.02 6.67
C ARG A 371 -3.44 -9.73 5.89
N TYR A 372 -4.58 -9.65 5.21
CA TYR A 372 -4.97 -8.50 4.39
C TYR A 372 -6.16 -7.79 5.02
N SER A 373 -5.91 -6.78 5.83
CA SER A 373 -6.95 -6.06 6.59
C SER A 373 -7.67 -5.02 5.73
N GLY A 374 -9.01 -5.05 5.72
CA GLY A 374 -9.82 -4.00 5.09
C GLY A 374 -9.68 -2.64 5.77
N VAL A 375 -9.41 -2.59 7.08
CA VAL A 375 -9.17 -1.34 7.81
C VAL A 375 -7.85 -0.68 7.39
N ASP A 376 -6.80 -1.46 7.12
CA ASP A 376 -5.49 -0.94 6.70
C ASP A 376 -5.62 -0.27 5.33
N GLU A 377 -6.29 -0.95 4.41
CA GLU A 377 -6.58 -0.42 3.07
C GLU A 377 -7.52 0.79 3.14
N ALA A 378 -8.48 0.82 4.07
CA ALA A 378 -9.31 1.99 4.28
C ALA A 378 -8.50 3.21 4.75
N ILE A 379 -7.59 3.02 5.71
CA ILE A 379 -6.75 4.11 6.22
C ILE A 379 -5.82 4.63 5.11
N ALA A 380 -5.24 3.75 4.29
CA ALA A 380 -4.47 4.17 3.13
C ALA A 380 -5.34 4.98 2.14
N ALA A 381 -6.55 4.52 1.84
CA ALA A 381 -7.50 5.18 0.95
C ALA A 381 -8.00 6.54 1.48
N LEU A 382 -8.00 6.77 2.80
CA LEU A 382 -8.30 8.08 3.37
C LEU A 382 -7.28 9.14 2.97
N GLY A 383 -6.02 8.77 2.72
CA GLY A 383 -4.95 9.68 2.30
C GLY A 383 -5.33 10.53 1.09
N PRO A 384 -5.51 9.93 -0.11
CA PRO A 384 -5.88 10.68 -1.31
C PRO A 384 -7.28 11.33 -1.18
N LEU A 385 -8.22 10.74 -0.45
CA LEU A 385 -9.53 11.34 -0.20
C LEU A 385 -9.41 12.66 0.59
N PHE A 386 -8.64 12.67 1.67
CA PHE A 386 -8.36 13.87 2.46
C PHE A 386 -7.48 14.86 1.72
N ALA A 387 -6.56 14.40 0.87
CA ALA A 387 -5.77 15.27 0.01
C ALA A 387 -6.68 16.17 -0.85
N ILE A 388 -7.74 15.58 -1.43
CA ILE A 388 -8.73 16.29 -2.26
C ILE A 388 -9.63 17.18 -1.40
N GLU A 389 -10.14 16.67 -0.28
CA GLU A 389 -11.06 17.44 0.58
C GLU A 389 -10.38 18.63 1.27
N SER A 390 -9.09 18.51 1.58
CA SER A 390 -8.33 19.47 2.36
C SER A 390 -7.41 20.39 1.54
N MET A 391 -7.59 20.44 0.21
CA MET A 391 -6.79 21.29 -0.68
C MET A 391 -6.68 22.76 -0.21
N HIS A 392 -7.77 23.34 0.30
CA HIS A 392 -7.76 24.73 0.79
C HIS A 392 -6.88 24.92 2.03
N TYR A 393 -6.79 23.91 2.90
CA TYR A 393 -5.89 23.89 4.06
C TYR A 393 -4.42 23.85 3.68
N HIS A 394 -4.10 23.22 2.55
CA HIS A 394 -2.75 23.22 1.99
C HIS A 394 -2.39 24.51 1.26
N GLY A 395 -3.29 25.49 1.26
CA GLY A 395 -3.10 26.78 0.57
C GLY A 395 -3.41 26.74 -0.91
N ILE A 396 -3.96 25.64 -1.43
CA ILE A 396 -4.43 25.54 -2.80
C ILE A 396 -5.77 26.25 -2.89
N LYS A 397 -5.79 27.42 -3.53
CA LYS A 397 -6.98 28.26 -3.70
C LYS A 397 -7.24 28.45 -5.17
N THR A 398 -8.52 28.37 -5.54
CA THR A 398 -8.94 28.68 -6.90
C THR A 398 -8.80 30.18 -7.15
N VAL A 399 -8.07 30.56 -8.20
CA VAL A 399 -7.71 31.97 -8.46
C VAL A 399 -8.83 32.73 -9.18
N ALA A 400 -9.73 32.01 -9.84
CA ALA A 400 -10.82 32.58 -10.62
C ALA A 400 -12.15 32.64 -9.85
N ASP A 401 -13.05 33.51 -10.30
CA ASP A 401 -14.45 33.59 -9.86
C ASP A 401 -15.23 32.38 -10.41
N VAL A 402 -14.93 31.20 -9.85
CA VAL A 402 -15.59 29.93 -10.14
C VAL A 402 -16.74 29.75 -9.15
N THR A 403 -17.92 29.37 -9.63
CA THR A 403 -19.05 29.08 -8.76
C THR A 403 -18.73 27.93 -7.80
N ASP A 404 -19.20 28.00 -6.55
CA ASP A 404 -19.04 26.92 -5.56
C ASP A 404 -19.52 25.56 -6.09
N GLU A 405 -20.60 25.54 -6.88
CA GLU A 405 -21.13 24.30 -7.46
C GLU A 405 -20.16 23.65 -8.45
N SER A 406 -19.51 24.44 -9.31
CA SER A 406 -18.49 23.93 -10.23
C SER A 406 -17.28 23.38 -9.49
N VAL A 407 -16.84 24.04 -8.41
CA VAL A 407 -15.74 23.56 -7.56
C VAL A 407 -16.13 22.24 -6.90
N LYS A 408 -17.34 22.15 -6.34
CA LYS A 408 -17.88 20.93 -5.73
C LYS A 408 -17.93 19.78 -6.73
N MET A 409 -18.49 19.99 -7.93
CA MET A 409 -18.56 18.94 -8.94
C MET A 409 -17.19 18.52 -9.45
N THR A 410 -16.25 19.46 -9.61
CA THR A 410 -14.87 19.11 -9.97
C THR A 410 -14.20 18.28 -8.88
N LYS A 411 -14.36 18.62 -7.59
CA LYS A 411 -13.85 17.80 -6.48
C LYS A 411 -14.42 16.39 -6.51
N LEU A 412 -15.75 16.25 -6.60
CA LEU A 412 -16.40 14.92 -6.68
C LEU A 412 -15.89 14.12 -7.89
N LEU A 413 -15.74 14.76 -9.05
CA LEU A 413 -15.25 14.10 -10.25
C LEU A 413 -13.78 13.67 -10.09
N LEU A 414 -12.94 14.49 -9.46
CA LEU A 414 -11.55 14.13 -9.14
C LEU A 414 -11.47 12.90 -8.21
N VAL A 415 -12.30 12.86 -7.16
CA VAL A 415 -12.42 11.66 -6.30
C VAL A 415 -12.90 10.46 -7.11
N ALA A 416 -13.92 10.63 -7.95
CA ALA A 416 -14.48 9.56 -8.77
C ALA A 416 -13.45 8.96 -9.73
N LEU A 417 -12.59 9.78 -10.34
CA LEU A 417 -11.54 9.33 -11.26
C LEU A 417 -10.43 8.53 -10.57
N ARG A 418 -10.19 8.77 -9.27
CA ARG A 418 -9.24 7.99 -8.47
C ARG A 418 -9.83 6.64 -8.05
N PHE A 419 -11.02 6.64 -7.44
CA PHE A 419 -11.52 5.45 -6.72
C PHE A 419 -12.46 4.54 -7.53
N LEU A 420 -13.38 5.10 -8.33
CA LEU A 420 -14.38 4.27 -9.02
C LEU A 420 -13.79 3.30 -10.06
N PRO A 421 -12.68 3.60 -10.76
CA PRO A 421 -12.03 2.66 -11.68
C PRO A 421 -11.20 1.56 -11.00
N GLN A 422 -10.79 1.78 -9.74
CA GLN A 422 -10.05 0.81 -8.93
C GLN A 422 -10.94 -0.36 -8.50
N LEU A 423 -12.16 -0.08 -8.03
CA LEU A 423 -13.11 -1.11 -7.57
C LEU A 423 -13.32 -2.26 -8.57
N PRO A 424 -13.69 -2.02 -9.85
CA PRO A 424 -13.81 -3.10 -10.83
C PRO A 424 -12.47 -3.70 -11.25
N TYR A 425 -11.34 -3.01 -11.10
CA TYR A 425 -10.02 -3.61 -11.32
C TYR A 425 -9.74 -4.70 -10.29
N TYR A 426 -9.93 -4.37 -9.01
CA TYR A 426 -9.72 -5.28 -7.88
C TYR A 426 -10.54 -6.56 -8.04
N LEU A 427 -11.83 -6.42 -8.37
CA LEU A 427 -12.69 -7.59 -8.61
C LEU A 427 -12.29 -8.36 -9.87
N ALA A 428 -11.97 -7.66 -10.97
CA ALA A 428 -11.56 -8.34 -12.21
C ALA A 428 -10.30 -9.20 -11.99
N ALA A 429 -9.32 -8.70 -11.23
CA ALA A 429 -8.08 -9.41 -10.91
C ALA A 429 -8.32 -10.68 -10.09
N ASP A 430 -9.14 -10.61 -9.04
CA ASP A 430 -9.43 -11.78 -8.22
C ASP A 430 -10.35 -12.78 -8.93
N GLU A 431 -11.44 -12.31 -9.53
CA GLU A 431 -12.43 -13.17 -10.23
C GLU A 431 -11.79 -13.89 -11.41
N TRP A 432 -10.93 -13.22 -12.18
CA TRP A 432 -10.17 -13.85 -13.25
C TRP A 432 -9.29 -15.00 -12.73
N ARG A 433 -8.51 -14.76 -11.66
CA ARG A 433 -7.65 -15.78 -11.06
C ARG A 433 -8.44 -16.95 -10.49
N LEU A 434 -9.52 -16.68 -9.76
CA LEU A 434 -10.41 -17.71 -9.20
C LEU A 434 -11.03 -18.57 -10.32
N GLN A 435 -11.44 -17.95 -11.43
CA GLN A 435 -12.03 -18.65 -12.57
C GLN A 435 -11.00 -19.45 -13.37
N GLU A 436 -9.79 -18.94 -13.57
CA GLU A 436 -8.68 -19.70 -14.17
C GLU A 436 -8.30 -20.94 -13.32
N LEU A 437 -8.40 -20.81 -11.99
CA LEU A 437 -8.18 -21.92 -11.09
C LEU A 437 -9.33 -22.94 -11.15
N ASP A 438 -10.59 -22.52 -11.25
CA ASP A 438 -11.71 -23.47 -11.37
C ASP A 438 -11.76 -24.14 -12.75
N VAL A 439 -11.75 -23.33 -13.82
CA VAL A 439 -11.83 -23.77 -15.22
C VAL A 439 -10.73 -23.08 -16.03
N PRO A 440 -9.52 -23.69 -16.12
CA PRO A 440 -8.39 -23.12 -16.84
C PRO A 440 -8.74 -22.80 -18.30
N SER A 441 -8.42 -21.58 -18.72
CA SER A 441 -8.67 -21.15 -20.08
C SER A 441 -7.57 -21.63 -21.04
N ALA A 442 -7.89 -21.68 -22.33
CA ALA A 442 -6.89 -22.01 -23.36
C ALA A 442 -5.87 -20.88 -23.59
N ASN A 443 -6.21 -19.65 -23.21
CA ASN A 443 -5.34 -18.47 -23.34
C ASN A 443 -5.62 -17.50 -22.19
N VAL A 444 -4.77 -17.61 -21.19
CA VAL A 444 -4.79 -16.85 -19.94
C VAL A 444 -4.83 -15.33 -20.16
N ALA A 445 -4.05 -14.81 -21.11
CA ALA A 445 -4.01 -13.38 -21.42
C ALA A 445 -5.31 -12.90 -22.12
N ALA A 446 -5.82 -13.68 -23.07
CA ALA A 446 -7.09 -13.35 -23.71
C ALA A 446 -8.27 -13.40 -22.73
N TYR A 447 -8.23 -14.35 -21.79
CA TYR A 447 -9.25 -14.44 -20.74
C TYR A 447 -9.17 -13.28 -19.74
N TRP A 448 -7.96 -12.88 -19.35
CA TRP A 448 -7.74 -11.66 -18.56
C TRP A 448 -8.41 -10.45 -19.19
N TRP A 449 -8.12 -10.18 -20.47
CA TRP A 449 -8.73 -9.04 -21.17
C TRP A 449 -10.24 -9.14 -21.33
N LYS A 450 -10.78 -10.36 -21.43
CA LYS A 450 -12.22 -10.58 -21.42
C LYS A 450 -12.83 -10.17 -20.07
N VAL A 451 -12.25 -10.61 -18.95
CA VAL A 451 -12.77 -10.26 -17.61
C VAL A 451 -12.60 -8.74 -17.34
N ARG A 452 -11.45 -8.16 -17.70
CA ARG A 452 -11.22 -6.70 -17.66
C ARG A 452 -12.29 -5.94 -18.43
N ASN A 453 -12.68 -6.43 -19.60
CA ASN A 453 -13.73 -5.84 -20.40
C ASN A 453 -15.10 -5.91 -19.73
N GLU A 454 -15.46 -7.07 -19.18
CA GLU A 454 -16.75 -7.30 -18.53
C GLU A 454 -16.94 -6.42 -17.28
N TYR A 455 -15.89 -6.23 -16.48
CA TYR A 455 -15.95 -5.44 -15.25
C TYR A 455 -15.71 -3.94 -15.49
N GLN A 456 -14.72 -3.56 -16.31
CA GLN A 456 -14.31 -2.17 -16.47
C GLN A 456 -14.73 -1.54 -17.80
N GLY A 457 -15.17 -2.32 -18.79
CA GLY A 457 -15.45 -1.79 -20.12
C GLY A 457 -14.21 -1.18 -20.79
N ILE A 458 -13.02 -1.71 -20.47
CA ILE A 458 -11.77 -1.32 -21.12
C ILE A 458 -11.30 -2.44 -22.07
N LYS A 459 -10.37 -2.09 -22.96
CA LYS A 459 -9.74 -3.05 -23.86
C LYS A 459 -8.25 -2.80 -24.01
N SER A 460 -7.52 -3.84 -24.39
CA SER A 460 -6.14 -3.76 -24.82
C SER A 460 -6.02 -3.38 -26.30
N VAL A 461 -4.78 -3.44 -26.81
CA VAL A 461 -4.47 -3.18 -28.22
C VAL A 461 -4.79 -4.40 -29.08
N SER A 462 -4.36 -5.60 -28.66
CA SER A 462 -4.52 -6.85 -29.42
C SER A 462 -5.26 -7.98 -28.68
N GLY A 463 -5.33 -7.94 -27.35
CA GLY A 463 -5.95 -8.99 -26.53
C GLY A 463 -4.97 -10.06 -26.05
N ALA A 464 -3.68 -9.94 -26.39
CA ALA A 464 -2.64 -10.89 -26.04
C ALA A 464 -1.61 -10.34 -25.05
N GLU A 465 -1.73 -9.07 -24.67
CA GLU A 465 -0.82 -8.39 -23.76
C GLU A 465 -0.94 -8.99 -22.35
N ARG A 466 0.20 -9.17 -21.67
CA ARG A 466 0.28 -9.75 -20.32
C ARG A 466 0.62 -8.67 -19.30
N ASP A 467 -0.12 -7.58 -19.29
CA ASP A 467 0.12 -6.45 -18.38
C ASP A 467 0.04 -6.88 -16.90
N PHE A 468 -0.80 -7.87 -16.59
CA PHE A 468 -0.90 -8.50 -15.26
C PHE A 468 0.43 -9.04 -14.71
N LEU A 469 1.45 -9.28 -15.56
CA LEU A 469 2.79 -9.71 -15.12
C LEU A 469 3.61 -8.60 -14.45
N ARG A 470 3.12 -7.35 -14.51
CA ARG A 470 3.74 -6.20 -13.82
C ARG A 470 2.97 -5.81 -12.57
N ASP A 471 1.91 -6.54 -12.25
CA ASP A 471 1.11 -6.31 -11.07
C ASP A 471 1.65 -7.17 -9.92
N GLU A 472 2.17 -6.53 -8.87
CA GLU A 472 2.74 -7.21 -7.71
C GLU A 472 1.71 -8.14 -7.06
N TYR A 473 0.46 -7.70 -6.87
CA TYR A 473 -0.55 -8.52 -6.20
C TYR A 473 -0.85 -9.77 -7.00
N ILE A 474 -0.89 -9.66 -8.33
CA ILE A 474 -1.12 -10.81 -9.22
C ILE A 474 0.08 -11.75 -9.23
N THR A 475 1.31 -11.22 -9.35
CA THR A 475 2.53 -12.04 -9.48
C THR A 475 3.01 -12.66 -8.17
N SER A 476 2.65 -12.07 -7.02
CA SER A 476 2.95 -12.56 -5.67
C SER A 476 1.75 -13.24 -4.98
N ASN A 477 0.72 -13.63 -5.74
CA ASN A 477 -0.48 -14.34 -5.24
C ASN A 477 -1.29 -13.63 -4.12
N LYS A 478 -1.20 -12.30 -4.03
CA LYS A 478 -1.99 -11.50 -3.07
C LYS A 478 -3.39 -11.21 -3.64
N PRO A 479 -4.48 -11.40 -2.88
CA PRO A 479 -5.84 -11.03 -3.28
C PRO A 479 -6.04 -9.51 -3.20
N TYR A 480 -6.89 -8.96 -4.06
CA TYR A 480 -7.29 -7.55 -4.07
C TYR A 480 -8.54 -7.25 -3.22
N ILE A 481 -9.17 -8.29 -2.66
CA ILE A 481 -10.43 -8.18 -1.93
C ILE A 481 -10.38 -7.18 -0.76
N SER A 482 -9.24 -7.06 -0.07
CA SER A 482 -9.04 -6.08 1.00
C SER A 482 -9.05 -4.64 0.47
N ASN A 483 -8.47 -4.38 -0.71
CA ASN A 483 -8.48 -3.05 -1.33
C ASN A 483 -9.90 -2.65 -1.74
N PHE A 484 -10.70 -3.60 -2.24
CA PHE A 484 -12.11 -3.37 -2.55
C PHE A 484 -12.89 -2.94 -1.30
N PHE A 485 -12.85 -3.74 -0.23
CA PHE A 485 -13.57 -3.39 1.01
C PHE A 485 -12.99 -2.17 1.72
N GLY A 486 -11.67 -2.01 1.73
CA GLY A 486 -11.01 -0.84 2.31
C GLY A 486 -11.44 0.46 1.64
N THR A 487 -11.56 0.45 0.32
CA THR A 487 -12.11 1.61 -0.42
C THR A 487 -13.52 1.95 0.04
N LEU A 488 -14.43 0.96 0.11
CA LEU A 488 -15.81 1.20 0.58
C LEU A 488 -15.84 1.71 2.03
N LEU A 489 -15.03 1.10 2.89
CA LEU A 489 -14.93 1.46 4.29
C LEU A 489 -14.39 2.88 4.49
N ALA A 490 -13.45 3.34 3.66
CA ALA A 490 -12.98 4.73 3.69
C ALA A 490 -14.13 5.72 3.46
N PHE A 491 -15.00 5.47 2.48
CA PHE A 491 -16.21 6.28 2.25
C PHE A 491 -17.21 6.16 3.39
N GLN A 492 -17.36 4.97 4.00
CA GLN A 492 -18.21 4.80 5.19
C GLN A 492 -17.72 5.64 6.36
N PHE A 493 -16.41 5.64 6.65
CA PHE A 493 -15.86 6.50 7.69
C PHE A 493 -16.07 7.98 7.37
N VAL A 494 -15.76 8.42 6.15
CA VAL A 494 -16.01 9.82 5.76
C VAL A 494 -17.49 10.20 5.94
N ASN A 495 -18.42 9.35 5.52
CA ASN A 495 -19.85 9.61 5.71
C ASN A 495 -20.22 9.68 7.21
N TYR A 496 -19.72 8.75 8.03
CA TYR A 496 -19.94 8.73 9.47
C TYR A 496 -19.53 10.05 10.12
N TYR A 497 -18.32 10.54 9.86
CA TYR A 497 -17.86 11.82 10.43
C TYR A 497 -18.62 13.02 9.82
N ARG A 498 -18.80 13.07 8.50
CA ARG A 498 -19.51 14.18 7.84
C ARG A 498 -20.95 14.33 8.34
N SER A 499 -21.64 13.23 8.64
CA SER A 499 -23.01 13.28 9.18
C SER A 499 -23.13 13.96 10.55
N GLN A 500 -22.00 14.10 11.27
CA GLN A 500 -21.92 14.68 12.61
C GLN A 500 -21.36 16.12 12.59
N MET A 501 -20.83 16.56 11.45
CA MET A 501 -20.23 17.88 11.30
C MET A 501 -21.29 18.93 10.95
N ALA A 502 -21.31 20.03 11.69
CA ALA A 502 -22.18 21.18 11.39
C ALA A 502 -21.60 22.11 10.32
N ASP A 503 -20.26 22.19 10.23
CA ASP A 503 -19.55 23.03 9.27
C ASP A 503 -18.75 22.15 8.30
N PRO A 504 -19.14 22.09 7.01
CA PRO A 504 -18.46 21.28 6.01
C PRO A 504 -17.05 21.81 5.68
N GLU A 505 -16.73 23.05 6.05
CA GLU A 505 -15.41 23.64 5.79
C GLU A 505 -14.34 23.08 6.72
N ILE A 506 -14.69 22.54 7.89
CA ILE A 506 -13.74 21.94 8.85
C ILE A 506 -13.00 20.78 8.18
N ASN A 507 -11.67 20.74 8.40
CA ASN A 507 -10.84 19.63 7.95
C ASN A 507 -11.26 18.36 8.70
N ILE A 508 -11.89 17.44 7.97
CA ILE A 508 -12.38 16.18 8.51
C ILE A 508 -11.28 15.34 9.17
N ALA A 509 -10.02 15.48 8.74
CA ALA A 509 -8.90 14.75 9.33
C ALA A 509 -8.77 15.01 10.84
N PHE A 510 -9.07 16.22 11.32
CA PHE A 510 -9.05 16.52 12.75
C PHE A 510 -10.19 15.86 13.53
N GLU A 511 -11.33 15.60 12.91
CA GLU A 511 -12.45 14.90 13.55
C GLU A 511 -12.07 13.44 13.82
N PHE A 512 -11.40 12.79 12.86
CA PHE A 512 -10.83 11.46 13.06
C PHE A 512 -9.80 11.46 14.21
N GLY A 513 -8.86 12.41 14.18
CA GLY A 513 -7.82 12.48 15.21
C GLY A 513 -8.33 12.75 16.62
N ASN A 514 -9.47 13.43 16.76
CA ASN A 514 -10.08 13.71 18.07
C ASN A 514 -11.06 12.63 18.54
N ASP A 515 -11.39 11.64 17.72
CA ASP A 515 -12.32 10.57 18.09
C ASP A 515 -11.61 9.38 18.77
N GLN A 516 -12.10 9.03 19.96
CA GLN A 516 -11.59 7.88 20.72
C GLN A 516 -11.92 6.55 20.04
N ASN A 517 -12.99 6.48 19.23
CA ASN A 517 -13.32 5.25 18.50
C ASN A 517 -12.29 4.99 17.39
N PHE A 518 -11.86 6.02 16.67
CA PHE A 518 -10.78 5.88 15.68
C PHE A 518 -9.47 5.46 16.35
N GLN A 519 -9.05 6.16 17.41
CA GLN A 519 -7.80 5.84 18.11
C GLN A 519 -7.79 4.42 18.68
N SER A 520 -8.93 3.97 19.25
CA SER A 520 -9.08 2.62 19.78
C SER A 520 -9.07 1.57 18.68
N MET A 521 -9.76 1.83 17.56
CA MET A 521 -9.69 0.99 16.36
C MET A 521 -8.25 0.83 15.88
N ILE A 522 -7.50 1.91 15.66
CA ILE A 522 -6.10 1.84 15.20
C ILE A 522 -5.25 0.99 16.14
N LYS A 523 -5.40 1.18 17.45
CA LYS A 523 -4.63 0.47 18.47
C LYS A 523 -4.95 -1.03 18.53
N ASP A 524 -6.22 -1.41 18.41
CA ASP A 524 -6.67 -2.79 18.60
C ASP A 524 -6.63 -3.61 17.30
N ARG A 525 -6.46 -2.94 16.14
CA ARG A 525 -6.37 -3.52 14.80
C ARG A 525 -5.42 -4.71 14.66
N PRO A 526 -4.23 -4.74 15.29
CA PRO A 526 -3.36 -5.91 15.21
C PRO A 526 -3.95 -7.19 15.83
N THR A 527 -4.88 -7.02 16.76
CA THR A 527 -5.36 -8.11 17.63
C THR A 527 -6.75 -8.63 17.28
N MET A 528 -7.51 -7.93 16.43
CA MET A 528 -8.91 -8.26 16.13
C MET A 528 -9.16 -8.38 14.63
N ASP A 529 -10.18 -9.18 14.30
CA ASP A 529 -10.82 -9.20 12.97
C ASP A 529 -11.31 -7.79 12.61
N TRP A 530 -11.00 -7.33 11.40
CA TRP A 530 -11.25 -5.93 11.03
C TRP A 530 -12.74 -5.60 10.88
N VAL A 531 -13.59 -6.57 10.48
CA VAL A 531 -15.04 -6.36 10.38
C VAL A 531 -15.64 -6.20 11.77
N TYR A 532 -15.23 -7.07 12.70
CA TYR A 532 -15.61 -6.96 14.10
C TYR A 532 -15.12 -5.65 14.71
N LEU A 533 -13.89 -5.24 14.41
CA LEU A 533 -13.29 -4.01 14.91
C LEU A 533 -14.09 -2.76 14.49
N VAL A 534 -14.54 -2.70 13.23
CA VAL A 534 -15.40 -1.63 12.71
C VAL A 534 -16.74 -1.63 13.45
N THR A 535 -17.36 -2.81 13.60
CA THR A 535 -18.64 -2.96 14.32
C THR A 535 -18.52 -2.54 15.78
N LEU A 536 -17.43 -2.93 16.46
CA LEU A 536 -17.18 -2.64 17.86
C LEU A 536 -17.03 -1.14 18.12
N ASN A 537 -16.27 -0.43 17.27
CA ASN A 537 -15.94 0.97 17.49
C ASN A 537 -16.99 1.93 16.94
N TYR A 538 -17.70 1.57 15.87
CA TYR A 538 -18.63 2.49 15.19
C TYR A 538 -20.08 1.98 15.15
N GLY A 539 -20.33 0.71 15.47
CA GLY A 539 -21.65 0.10 15.27
C GLY A 539 -22.09 0.05 13.81
N LEU A 540 -21.11 0.01 12.89
CA LEU A 540 -21.34 0.01 11.44
C LEU A 540 -21.20 -1.40 10.88
N ASP A 541 -22.20 -1.81 10.10
CA ASP A 541 -22.07 -2.91 9.16
C ASP A 541 -21.45 -2.40 7.85
N LEU A 542 -20.76 -3.28 7.12
CA LEU A 542 -20.21 -2.94 5.81
C LEU A 542 -21.33 -2.64 4.82
N SER A 543 -21.15 -1.59 4.01
CA SER A 543 -22.15 -1.14 3.04
C SER A 543 -21.52 -0.33 1.91
N ALA A 544 -22.04 -0.51 0.69
CA ALA A 544 -21.74 0.35 -0.46
C ALA A 544 -22.47 1.70 -0.42
N SER A 545 -23.48 1.86 0.45
CA SER A 545 -24.38 3.01 0.45
C SER A 545 -23.67 4.35 0.67
N ALA A 546 -22.65 4.38 1.54
CA ALA A 546 -21.91 5.61 1.84
C ALA A 546 -21.15 6.14 0.61
N LEU A 547 -20.57 5.24 -0.20
CA LEU A 547 -19.93 5.61 -1.46
C LEU A 547 -20.96 6.14 -2.45
N LEU A 548 -22.11 5.47 -2.59
CA LEU A 548 -23.20 5.92 -3.47
C LEU A 548 -23.76 7.29 -3.05
N GLU A 549 -23.96 7.51 -1.75
CA GLU A 549 -24.40 8.79 -1.18
C GLU A 549 -23.39 9.90 -1.46
N TYR A 550 -22.09 9.62 -1.28
CA TYR A 550 -21.02 10.58 -1.57
C TYR A 550 -21.08 11.10 -3.02
N PHE A 551 -21.31 10.19 -3.97
CA PHE A 551 -21.35 10.53 -5.40
C PHE A 551 -22.74 10.86 -5.94
N GLN A 552 -23.79 10.87 -5.11
CA GLN A 552 -25.15 11.14 -5.55
C GLN A 552 -25.31 12.49 -6.30
N PRO A 553 -24.66 13.59 -5.89
CA PRO A 553 -24.69 14.84 -6.67
C PRO A 553 -23.97 14.71 -8.01
N LEU A 554 -22.84 13.98 -8.04
CA LEU A 554 -22.06 13.75 -9.26
C LEU A 554 -22.84 12.92 -10.26
N GLU A 555 -23.55 11.89 -9.80
CA GLU A 555 -24.31 10.98 -10.66
C GLU A 555 -25.32 11.72 -11.55
N GLN A 556 -26.01 12.73 -10.98
CA GLN A 556 -26.94 13.58 -11.72
C GLN A 556 -26.20 14.50 -12.70
N TYR A 557 -25.06 15.05 -12.26
CA TYR A 557 -24.26 15.95 -13.07
C TYR A 557 -23.61 15.28 -14.30
N LEU A 558 -23.22 14.00 -14.22
CA LEU A 558 -22.52 13.30 -15.31
C LEU A 558 -23.28 13.31 -16.66
N GLU A 559 -24.62 13.32 -16.63
CA GLU A 559 -25.45 13.33 -17.84
C GLU A 559 -25.64 14.74 -18.42
N GLU A 560 -25.60 15.78 -17.57
CA GLU A 560 -25.85 17.17 -17.95
C GLU A 560 -24.57 17.99 -18.18
N ALA A 561 -23.42 17.45 -17.76
CA ALA A 561 -22.14 18.14 -17.78
C ALA A 561 -21.74 18.63 -19.20
N PRO A 562 -21.33 19.91 -19.36
CA PRO A 562 -20.95 20.46 -20.66
C PRO A 562 -19.80 19.70 -21.33
N LEU A 563 -19.95 19.30 -22.59
CA LEU A 563 -18.90 18.58 -23.33
C LEU A 563 -17.64 19.42 -23.54
N LYS A 564 -17.78 20.74 -23.70
CA LYS A 564 -16.64 21.65 -23.85
C LYS A 564 -16.16 22.11 -22.47
N GLN A 565 -14.85 22.03 -22.23
CA GLN A 565 -14.24 22.54 -21.01
C GLN A 565 -14.39 24.06 -20.92
N ALA A 566 -14.67 24.56 -19.71
CA ALA A 566 -14.61 25.97 -19.39
C ALA A 566 -13.17 26.51 -19.60
N PRO A 567 -13.01 27.76 -20.06
CA PRO A 567 -11.69 28.34 -20.24
C PRO A 567 -10.97 28.49 -18.90
N ILE A 568 -9.66 28.20 -18.90
CA ILE A 568 -8.78 28.42 -17.74
C ILE A 568 -8.39 29.89 -17.69
N VAL A 569 -8.48 30.49 -16.51
CA VAL A 569 -7.99 31.84 -16.21
C VAL A 569 -6.57 31.72 -15.66
N THR A 570 -5.59 32.27 -16.38
CA THR A 570 -4.19 32.33 -15.94
C THR A 570 -3.88 33.72 -15.41
N THR A 571 -3.35 33.83 -14.19
CA THR A 571 -2.85 35.11 -13.67
C THR A 571 -1.57 35.48 -14.38
N THR A 572 -1.68 36.26 -15.46
CA THR A 572 -0.52 36.90 -16.08
C THR A 572 -0.08 38.02 -15.15
N THR A 573 1.07 37.86 -14.47
CA THR A 573 1.76 38.97 -13.83
C THR A 573 2.18 39.96 -14.92
N THR A 574 1.28 40.89 -15.24
CA THR A 574 1.58 42.02 -16.11
C THR A 574 2.46 42.96 -15.30
N THR A 575 3.77 42.75 -15.31
CA THR A 575 4.73 43.75 -14.86
C THR A 575 4.67 44.92 -15.84
N THR A 576 3.68 45.79 -15.64
CA THR A 576 3.65 47.09 -16.30
C THR A 576 4.74 47.91 -15.65
N THR A 577 5.93 47.90 -16.25
CA THR A 577 7.00 48.84 -15.89
C THR A 577 6.53 50.23 -16.28
N THR A 578 5.81 50.91 -15.37
CA THR A 578 5.52 52.33 -15.50
C THR A 578 6.84 53.08 -15.34
N THR A 579 7.51 53.36 -16.46
CA THR A 579 8.66 54.26 -16.48
C THR A 579 8.15 55.68 -16.22
N THR A 580 8.15 56.10 -14.96
CA THR A 580 7.93 57.49 -14.57
C THR A 580 9.21 58.27 -14.86
N THR A 581 9.21 59.04 -15.95
CA THR A 581 10.30 59.96 -16.28
C THR A 581 10.23 61.18 -15.36
N THR A 582 11.12 61.26 -14.38
CA THR A 582 11.31 62.47 -13.56
C THR A 582 12.66 63.10 -13.93
N THR A 583 12.60 64.22 -14.65
CA THR A 583 13.72 65.11 -14.94
C THR A 583 14.17 65.86 -13.68
N THR A 584 15.42 65.67 -13.27
CA THR A 584 16.10 66.59 -12.34
C THR A 584 17.52 66.86 -12.83
N THR A 585 17.81 68.14 -13.03
CA THR A 585 19.07 68.72 -13.50
C THR A 585 20.03 69.00 -12.35
N THR A 586 21.29 68.55 -12.45
CA THR A 586 22.41 69.11 -11.67
C THR A 586 23.75 68.94 -12.42
N PRO A 587 24.70 69.91 -12.32
CA PRO A 587 25.85 70.05 -13.23
C PRO A 587 27.15 69.35 -12.76
N PRO A 588 28.18 69.23 -13.64
CA PRO A 588 29.31 68.30 -13.48
C PRO A 588 30.58 68.94 -12.89
N PRO A 589 31.48 68.12 -12.31
CA PRO A 589 32.89 68.06 -12.77
C PRO A 589 33.49 66.63 -12.64
N ALA A 590 34.61 66.18 -13.20
CA ALA A 590 35.63 66.59 -14.17
C ALA A 590 36.35 65.31 -14.66
N ILE A 591 37.25 65.42 -15.65
CA ILE A 591 37.67 64.39 -16.62
C ILE A 591 39.08 63.77 -16.33
N LYS A 592 39.16 62.41 -16.35
CA LYS A 592 40.21 61.45 -16.87
C LYS A 592 41.64 61.41 -16.27
N PRO A 593 42.56 60.46 -16.64
CA PRO A 593 42.48 59.24 -17.51
C PRO A 593 43.14 57.94 -16.98
N GLY A 594 42.94 56.80 -17.65
CA GLY A 594 43.88 55.65 -17.62
C GLY A 594 43.42 54.39 -18.37
N LEU A 595 44.04 54.10 -19.52
CA LEU A 595 43.99 52.84 -20.28
C LEU A 595 44.58 51.68 -19.43
N THR A 596 44.31 50.37 -19.65
CA THR A 596 44.62 49.54 -20.83
C THR A 596 44.03 48.14 -20.67
N VAL A 597 43.83 47.43 -21.78
CA VAL A 597 43.44 46.01 -21.89
C VAL A 597 44.71 45.15 -22.02
N ASP A 598 44.76 44.00 -21.32
CA ASP A 598 45.24 42.67 -21.77
C ASP A 598 45.88 41.83 -20.63
N LYS A 599 45.32 40.64 -20.37
CA LYS A 599 45.96 39.30 -20.40
C LYS A 599 45.33 38.29 -19.43
N MET A 600 45.03 37.12 -20.00
CA MET A 600 44.82 35.83 -19.33
C MET A 600 46.11 35.35 -18.65
N GLN A 601 46.00 34.81 -17.43
CA GLN A 601 46.42 33.45 -17.03
C GLN A 601 46.30 33.25 -15.50
N GLU A 602 45.83 32.05 -15.15
CA GLU A 602 46.16 31.22 -13.97
C GLU A 602 46.28 31.86 -12.57
N GLN A 603 45.47 31.36 -11.63
CA GLN A 603 45.99 30.55 -10.53
C GLN A 603 44.88 29.86 -9.72
N GLU A 604 45.04 28.54 -9.60
CA GLU A 604 44.50 27.69 -8.55
C GLU A 604 44.92 28.20 -7.16
N HIS A 605 44.05 28.04 -6.17
CA HIS A 605 44.49 27.78 -4.81
C HIS A 605 43.68 26.63 -4.21
N GLN A 606 44.38 25.51 -4.06
CA GLN A 606 44.11 24.46 -3.09
C GLN A 606 44.19 25.05 -1.68
N ASP A 607 43.32 24.57 -0.78
CA ASP A 607 43.73 24.27 0.59
C ASP A 607 43.22 22.89 0.99
N VAL A 608 44.21 22.09 1.37
CA VAL A 608 44.19 20.71 1.86
C VAL A 608 43.87 20.74 3.37
N VAL A 609 43.24 19.70 3.93
CA VAL A 609 43.70 18.98 5.14
C VAL A 609 42.83 17.74 5.44
N GLN A 610 43.52 16.60 5.32
CA GLN A 610 43.49 15.34 6.09
C GLN A 610 42.24 14.46 6.15
N SER A 611 42.33 13.39 5.36
CA SER A 611 41.87 12.04 5.66
C SER A 611 42.63 11.43 6.84
N ASP A 612 41.90 10.93 7.85
CA ASP A 612 42.40 9.91 8.77
C ASP A 612 41.60 8.62 8.56
N GLN A 613 42.28 7.58 8.08
CA GLN A 613 41.84 6.20 8.19
C GLN A 613 42.31 5.61 9.52
N PRO A 614 41.49 4.81 10.22
CA PRO A 614 42.00 3.74 11.05
C PRO A 614 42.00 2.41 10.29
N ASN A 615 43.18 1.84 10.21
CA ASN A 615 43.48 0.49 9.78
C ASN A 615 43.04 -0.48 10.90
N VAL A 616 42.13 -1.42 10.62
CA VAL A 616 41.91 -2.61 11.47
C VAL A 616 41.80 -3.84 10.58
N ASN A 617 42.89 -4.61 10.57
CA ASN A 617 42.88 -6.04 10.26
C ASN A 617 42.06 -6.77 11.33
N SER A 618 41.01 -7.49 10.94
CA SER A 618 40.56 -8.68 11.67
C SER A 618 39.91 -9.68 10.72
N SER A 619 40.40 -10.90 10.84
CA SER A 619 40.00 -12.15 10.21
C SER A 619 38.50 -12.36 10.04
N ILE A 620 38.14 -12.85 8.86
CA ILE A 620 36.87 -13.52 8.53
C ILE A 620 36.62 -14.64 9.54
N ALA A 621 35.52 -14.52 10.29
CA ALA A 621 34.91 -15.58 11.07
C ALA A 621 33.43 -15.68 10.69
N ASP A 622 33.04 -16.91 10.38
CA ASP A 622 31.74 -17.47 10.03
C ASP A 622 30.61 -17.02 10.99
N PRO A 623 29.46 -16.47 10.53
CA PRO A 623 28.34 -16.13 11.40
C PRO A 623 27.37 -17.31 11.49
N SER A 624 27.80 -18.39 12.15
CA SER A 624 26.88 -19.42 12.67
C SER A 624 26.93 -19.37 14.19
N GLY A 625 26.07 -18.54 14.79
CA GLY A 625 26.09 -18.36 16.25
C GLY A 625 25.09 -17.37 16.79
N GLY A 626 23.81 -17.56 16.48
CA GLY A 626 22.74 -16.98 17.30
C GLY A 626 22.75 -17.60 18.72
N PRO A 627 22.29 -16.89 19.75
CA PRO A 627 22.20 -17.44 21.11
C PRO A 627 21.29 -18.68 21.12
N SER A 628 21.79 -19.81 21.61
CA SER A 628 21.04 -21.07 21.63
C SER A 628 19.74 -20.93 22.46
N ARG A 629 18.61 -21.28 21.83
CA ARG A 629 17.22 -21.38 22.37
C ARG A 629 17.11 -22.01 23.77
N THR A 630 18.10 -22.81 24.18
CA THR A 630 18.15 -23.50 25.48
C THR A 630 18.31 -22.58 26.71
N SER A 631 18.83 -21.36 26.56
CA SER A 631 19.17 -20.48 27.71
C SER A 631 17.97 -19.77 28.36
N ASN A 632 16.94 -19.41 27.58
CA ASN A 632 15.81 -18.63 28.10
C ASN A 632 14.71 -19.49 28.74
N THR A 633 14.60 -20.76 28.32
CA THR A 633 13.69 -21.74 28.91
C THR A 633 13.97 -22.00 30.40
N THR A 634 15.23 -21.87 30.84
CA THR A 634 15.65 -22.13 32.22
C THR A 634 15.19 -21.11 33.25
N MET A 635 14.89 -19.86 32.86
CA MET A 635 14.44 -18.83 33.81
C MET A 635 12.96 -19.00 34.19
N TYR A 636 12.13 -19.45 33.24
CA TYR A 636 10.68 -19.64 33.44
C TYR A 636 10.32 -20.95 34.14
N ALA A 637 11.19 -21.96 34.10
CA ALA A 637 11.05 -23.19 34.89
C ALA A 637 11.02 -22.93 36.41
N GLY A 638 11.63 -21.82 36.89
CA GLY A 638 11.66 -21.45 38.30
C GLY A 638 10.30 -21.00 38.88
N VAL A 639 9.45 -20.38 38.07
CA VAL A 639 8.13 -19.86 38.51
C VAL A 639 7.10 -20.99 38.57
N GLY A 640 7.09 -21.88 37.56
CA GLY A 640 6.23 -23.08 37.57
C GLY A 640 6.51 -24.01 38.76
N LEU A 641 7.78 -24.13 39.17
CA LEU A 641 8.17 -24.89 40.36
C LEU A 641 7.58 -24.32 41.67
N LEU A 642 7.50 -22.98 41.80
CA LEU A 642 6.93 -22.31 42.98
C LEU A 642 5.41 -22.50 43.07
N VAL A 643 4.71 -22.46 41.93
CA VAL A 643 3.26 -22.74 41.87
C VAL A 643 2.98 -24.22 42.16
N PHE A 644 3.80 -25.14 41.65
CA PHE A 644 3.67 -26.57 41.94
C PHE A 644 3.89 -26.88 43.43
N VAL A 645 4.90 -26.26 44.06
CA VAL A 645 5.13 -26.36 45.51
C VAL A 645 3.95 -25.79 46.30
N SER A 646 3.33 -24.71 45.83
CA SER A 646 2.17 -24.10 46.47
C SER A 646 0.89 -24.97 46.36
N CYS A 647 0.59 -25.55 45.19
CA CYS A 647 -0.49 -26.55 45.01
C CYS A 647 -0.25 -27.78 45.91
N LEU A 648 0.99 -28.29 45.98
CA LEU A 648 1.35 -29.42 46.85
C LEU A 648 1.15 -29.08 48.33
N LEU A 649 1.54 -27.88 48.77
CA LEU A 649 1.34 -27.44 50.15
C LEU A 649 -0.15 -27.35 50.50
N VAL A 650 -1.02 -26.87 49.59
CA VAL A 650 -2.46 -26.81 49.82
C VAL A 650 -3.08 -28.21 49.90
N VAL A 651 -2.67 -29.15 49.04
CA VAL A 651 -3.15 -30.54 49.09
C VAL A 651 -2.65 -31.27 50.34
N VAL A 652 -1.39 -31.07 50.74
CA VAL A 652 -0.81 -31.68 51.94
C VAL A 652 -1.39 -31.09 53.22
N TYR A 653 -1.61 -29.78 53.30
CA TYR A 653 -2.29 -29.15 54.44
C TYR A 653 -3.77 -29.55 54.51
N GLY A 654 -4.47 -29.63 53.39
CA GLY A 654 -5.85 -30.11 53.34
C GLY A 654 -6.00 -31.57 53.81
N TYR A 655 -5.04 -32.44 53.43
CA TYR A 655 -5.02 -33.84 53.86
C TYR A 655 -4.72 -33.99 55.36
N ASN A 656 -3.87 -33.13 55.94
CA ASN A 656 -3.57 -33.15 57.38
C ASN A 656 -4.74 -32.63 58.22
N ILE A 657 -5.46 -31.59 57.77
CA ILE A 657 -6.64 -31.06 58.49
C ILE A 657 -7.78 -32.10 58.51
N SER A 658 -7.94 -32.89 57.44
CA SER A 658 -8.93 -33.98 57.40
C SER A 658 -8.63 -35.14 58.36
N LYS A 659 -7.40 -35.23 58.89
CA LYS A 659 -6.98 -36.30 59.81
C LYS A 659 -7.11 -35.93 61.29
N ASP A 660 -7.21 -34.64 61.60
CA ASP A 660 -7.36 -34.14 62.96
C ASP A 660 -8.84 -33.99 63.40
N ASP A 661 -9.80 -34.23 62.49
CA ASP A 661 -11.25 -34.21 62.72
C ASP A 661 -11.92 -35.62 62.71
N GLU A 662 -11.14 -36.71 62.84
CA GLU A 662 -11.66 -38.10 63.00
C GLU A 662 -11.50 -38.67 64.42
#